data_AF-A0A0J9X976-F1
#
_entry.id   AF-A0A0J9X976-F1
#
_cell.length_a   1.000
_cell.length_b   1.000
_cell.length_c   1.000
_cell.angle_alpha   90.00
_cell.angle_beta   90.00
_cell.angle_gamma   90.00
#
_symmetry.space_group_name_H-M   'P 1'
#
loop_
_entity.id
_entity.type
_entity.pdbx_description
1 polymer ?
#
loop_
_entity_poly.entity_id
_entity_poly.type
_entity_poly.pdbx_seq_one_letter_code
_entity_poly.pdbx_strand_id
1 'polypeptide(L)'
;MSFFNVFTYTNLQCALYRINYLSLLPSEEFHIEESSFHERVLIQYTRGYDNELKFFFGKYGTLLKDNWAVFVKLIERYKSLQTKKNEMGVSEIYITCKQLSTSPGTGFLLELIDQLRTTAIPAEGIKISEVQIGLENQIRGVIQLNVGEKEGTFDKWFEGLVLGEAKLDLAQYKVCVFDTHDAEMITDVFDKELRNIVENDQWEAVGKDHFIERVQFFTSRRLQVQACLPAFPCKSSNIMKVATNVPDKGEELALRRLINVCKVVKKIYPPGMKVWIVSDGHVFSDCIGVNDEVVDNYGIQLRKLYESITDGDHISFCSLPQLFTSNLHAFEDNYTKDVILSHHLDTNIDPQSETCRKILMSGCSTDPSILRSLIDNSDPAKLSLYRGFAKFMQEDLAFHPVTMRSSRKACKKIASKVAFEMIKAPYSNLVGLLMPYYLRLSIHAHDNSGPKFGIKLLSHDNCKTVRSLELDDMGASEDLLHIPTPWHNCVVQLMDYNCYYVTKSQIISNALKEGDYIGGWFKANKKGGHFNVTPLPKDSHKGVESILATNTGTDALDLNIEQSDSKPARMPLVYGIFAPPNFRIDQVTEVLKMLIMVKKRHENIKIEMIILDTNTPSHVGGPSLHSLDDCPNLDVFIVPGVRRAQELTRDQLDKVAEICKKTDHVLGIETGTLVLAESGALAGKPARCQSSTNSVSKYPNVHWDYSSVGDWKTDGHYWTSSSSVGTKASFVMFIEKMYPKGDAANVGSRLETTKEANELHM
;
A
#
# COMPACT_ATOMS: atom_id res chain seq x y z
N MET A 1 -8.82 -12.59 27.65
CA MET A 1 -8.76 -11.23 28.22
C MET A 1 -7.32 -10.74 28.04
N SER A 2 -6.95 -9.71 27.29
CA SER A 2 -7.65 -8.73 26.45
C SER A 2 -6.76 -8.43 25.21
N PHE A 3 -7.20 -8.85 24.03
CA PHE A 3 -6.67 -8.39 22.73
C PHE A 3 -7.91 -8.00 21.91
N PHE A 4 -8.42 -6.80 22.16
CA PHE A 4 -9.55 -6.21 21.45
C PHE A 4 -9.37 -4.70 21.46
N ASN A 5 -8.94 -4.14 20.33
CA ASN A 5 -9.42 -2.89 19.72
C ASN A 5 -8.38 -2.41 18.70
N VAL A 6 -8.51 -2.92 17.49
CA VAL A 6 -7.84 -2.38 16.30
C VAL A 6 -8.94 -2.20 15.25
N PHE A 7 -9.29 -0.93 15.01
CA PHE A 7 -10.17 -0.37 13.98
C PHE A 7 -11.69 -0.63 14.05
N THR A 8 -12.38 0.26 14.76
CA THR A 8 -13.76 0.66 14.42
C THR A 8 -13.77 1.93 13.57
N TYR A 9 -14.68 1.92 12.58
CA TYR A 9 -14.99 2.94 11.56
C TYR A 9 -14.14 3.01 10.29
N THR A 10 -14.27 1.98 9.46
CA THR A 10 -14.45 2.10 8.00
C THR A 10 -15.43 1.04 7.52
N ASN A 11 -16.67 1.09 8.01
CA ASN A 11 -17.78 0.29 7.51
C ASN A 11 -18.94 1.22 7.13
N LEU A 12 -18.98 1.63 5.85
CA LEU A 12 -20.24 1.72 5.10
C LEU A 12 -20.08 1.80 3.56
N GLN A 13 -18.94 1.37 3.00
CA GLN A 13 -18.78 1.18 1.54
C GLN A 13 -18.48 -0.26 1.12
N CYS A 14 -18.36 -1.21 2.06
CA CYS A 14 -18.26 -2.64 1.75
C CYS A 14 -19.60 -3.41 1.80
N ALA A 15 -20.73 -2.74 2.09
CA ALA A 15 -22.03 -3.40 2.21
C ALA A 15 -22.84 -3.54 0.89
N LEU A 16 -22.36 -3.00 -0.25
CA LEU A 16 -23.11 -3.05 -1.51
C LEU A 16 -22.39 -3.72 -2.70
N TYR A 17 -21.26 -4.40 -2.46
CA TYR A 17 -20.67 -5.34 -3.41
C TYR A 17 -20.68 -6.76 -2.83
N ARG A 18 -21.87 -7.32 -2.59
CA ARG A 18 -22.06 -8.78 -2.61
C ARG A 18 -21.95 -9.26 -4.05
N ILE A 19 -20.73 -9.35 -4.56
CA ILE A 19 -20.41 -10.28 -5.63
C ILE A 19 -19.77 -11.47 -4.93
N ASN A 20 -20.31 -12.67 -5.17
CA ASN A 20 -19.73 -13.94 -4.70
C ASN A 20 -18.25 -14.03 -5.14
N TYR A 21 -17.33 -13.69 -4.23
CA TYR A 21 -15.89 -13.67 -4.48
C TYR A 21 -15.17 -14.95 -4.05
N LEU A 22 -15.90 -15.96 -3.58
CA LEU A 22 -15.33 -17.13 -2.91
C LEU A 22 -15.24 -18.41 -3.77
N SER A 23 -15.88 -18.46 -4.94
CA SER A 23 -16.14 -19.75 -5.61
C SER A 23 -15.36 -20.01 -6.91
N LEU A 24 -14.13 -19.50 -7.08
CA LEU A 24 -13.43 -19.58 -8.38
C LEU A 24 -12.03 -20.21 -8.38
N LEU A 25 -11.65 -20.90 -7.31
CA LEU A 25 -10.49 -21.82 -7.29
C LEU A 25 -10.92 -23.10 -6.55
N PRO A 26 -10.76 -24.30 -7.13
CA PRO A 26 -11.05 -25.55 -6.44
C PRO A 26 -10.16 -25.68 -5.19
N SER A 27 -10.73 -26.17 -4.08
CA SER A 27 -9.98 -26.51 -2.86
C SER A 27 -8.95 -27.63 -3.06
N GLU A 28 -9.03 -28.35 -4.18
CA GLU A 28 -8.22 -29.53 -4.51
C GLU A 28 -6.79 -29.20 -5.01
N GLU A 29 -6.46 -27.92 -5.27
CA GLU A 29 -5.13 -27.51 -5.79
C GLU A 29 -4.09 -27.19 -4.70
N PHE A 30 -4.43 -27.27 -3.41
CA PHE A 30 -3.58 -26.82 -2.30
C PHE A 30 -3.26 -27.96 -1.32
N HIS A 31 -2.57 -28.99 -1.80
CA HIS A 31 -1.99 -30.02 -0.93
C HIS A 31 -0.53 -29.68 -0.62
N ILE A 32 -0.28 -29.08 0.55
CA ILE A 32 0.99 -29.27 1.26
C ILE A 32 0.63 -30.17 2.44
N GLU A 33 0.88 -31.47 2.31
CA GLU A 33 0.50 -32.46 3.35
C GLU A 33 1.31 -32.32 4.65
N GLU A 34 2.40 -31.54 4.65
CA GLU A 34 3.35 -31.44 5.76
C GLU A 34 3.74 -29.99 6.07
N SER A 35 3.78 -29.63 7.36
CA SER A 35 4.23 -28.31 7.84
C SER A 35 5.67 -28.03 7.43
N SER A 36 5.97 -26.81 6.96
CA SER A 36 7.32 -26.45 6.52
C SER A 36 8.34 -26.45 7.67
N PHE A 37 9.63 -26.52 7.33
CA PHE A 37 10.71 -26.39 8.31
C PHE A 37 10.51 -25.16 9.21
N HIS A 38 10.25 -23.99 8.63
CA HIS A 38 10.03 -22.75 9.39
C HIS A 38 8.90 -22.86 10.43
N GLU A 39 7.77 -23.50 10.09
CA GLU A 39 6.64 -23.65 11.02
C GLU A 39 6.98 -24.54 12.23
N ARG A 40 7.92 -25.47 12.06
CA ARG A 40 8.38 -26.37 13.13
C ARG A 40 9.44 -25.73 14.02
N VAL A 41 10.15 -24.69 13.55
CA VAL A 41 11.18 -23.99 14.34
C VAL A 41 10.54 -23.25 15.51
N LEU A 42 10.89 -23.66 16.72
CA LEU A 42 10.53 -22.95 17.94
C LEU A 42 11.49 -21.77 18.17
N ILE A 43 12.80 -22.04 18.02
CA ILE A 43 13.84 -21.05 18.25
C ILE A 43 15.18 -21.44 17.61
N GLN A 44 15.95 -20.43 17.20
CA GLN A 44 17.38 -20.53 16.87
C GLN A 44 18.23 -19.93 17.98
N TYR A 45 19.42 -20.48 18.22
CA TYR A 45 20.32 -20.01 19.26
C TYR A 45 21.79 -20.22 18.90
N THR A 46 22.66 -19.52 19.62
CA THR A 46 24.08 -19.85 19.69
C THR A 46 24.53 -19.96 21.14
N ARG A 47 25.50 -20.83 21.40
CA ARG A 47 26.06 -21.02 22.75
C ARG A 47 27.56 -21.27 22.73
N GLY A 48 28.22 -20.96 23.84
CA GLY A 48 29.61 -21.35 24.06
C GLY A 48 29.77 -22.85 24.30
N TYR A 49 31.03 -23.31 24.30
CA TYR A 49 31.39 -24.67 24.68
C TYR A 49 31.15 -24.98 26.16
N ASP A 50 31.09 -23.93 26.99
CA ASP A 50 30.70 -23.93 28.39
C ASP A 50 29.17 -23.91 28.59
N ASN A 51 28.40 -24.07 27.51
CA ASN A 51 26.95 -24.01 27.47
C ASN A 51 26.36 -22.62 27.80
N GLU A 52 27.16 -21.55 27.83
CA GLU A 52 26.64 -20.18 27.99
C GLU A 52 25.82 -19.78 26.75
N LEU A 53 24.57 -19.33 26.94
CA LEU A 53 23.74 -18.81 25.86
C LEU A 53 24.32 -17.48 25.35
N LYS A 54 24.74 -17.44 24.08
CA LYS A 54 25.33 -16.23 23.47
C LYS A 54 24.28 -15.41 22.72
N PHE A 55 23.30 -16.08 22.11
CA PHE A 55 22.20 -15.45 21.42
C PHE A 55 21.00 -16.39 21.25
N PHE A 56 19.82 -15.80 21.04
CA PHE A 56 18.62 -16.50 20.64
C PHE A 56 17.70 -15.64 19.75
N PHE A 57 16.94 -16.28 18.86
CA PHE A 57 15.94 -15.64 18.00
C PHE A 57 14.80 -16.60 17.68
N GLY A 58 13.57 -16.10 17.74
CA GLY A 58 12.38 -16.87 17.39
C GLY A 58 11.17 -16.43 18.18
N LYS A 59 9.99 -16.92 17.78
CA LYS A 59 8.70 -16.61 18.41
C LYS A 59 8.67 -16.95 19.90
N TYR A 60 9.40 -17.98 20.30
CA TYR A 60 9.51 -18.45 21.69
C TYR A 60 10.85 -18.07 22.33
N GLY A 61 11.45 -16.97 21.86
CA GLY A 61 12.71 -16.39 22.31
C GLY A 61 12.89 -16.35 23.83
N THR A 62 11.97 -15.61 24.45
CA THR A 62 11.94 -15.38 25.91
C THR A 62 11.80 -16.69 26.68
N LEU A 63 10.99 -17.63 26.19
CA LEU A 63 10.82 -18.93 26.81
C LEU A 63 12.14 -19.71 26.89
N LEU A 64 12.95 -19.70 25.83
CA LEU A 64 14.28 -20.32 25.85
C LEU A 64 15.18 -19.62 26.85
N LYS A 65 15.26 -18.28 26.79
CA LYS A 65 16.13 -17.49 27.67
C LYS A 65 15.86 -17.80 29.14
N ASP A 66 14.59 -17.77 29.53
CA ASP A 66 14.17 -17.97 30.93
C ASP A 66 14.36 -19.42 31.40
N ASN A 67 14.37 -20.38 30.47
CA ASN A 67 14.50 -21.81 30.77
C ASN A 67 15.79 -22.44 30.23
N TRP A 68 16.82 -21.66 29.90
CA TRP A 68 18.01 -22.14 29.20
C TRP A 68 18.71 -23.30 29.94
N ALA A 69 18.77 -23.24 31.26
CA ALA A 69 19.34 -24.30 32.10
C ALA A 69 18.61 -25.66 31.94
N VAL A 70 17.31 -25.66 31.62
CA VAL A 70 16.56 -26.89 31.31
C VAL A 70 17.05 -27.47 29.98
N PHE A 71 17.22 -26.64 28.96
CA PHE A 71 17.71 -27.08 27.65
C PHE A 71 19.15 -27.59 27.71
N VAL A 72 20.03 -26.95 28.48
CA VAL A 72 21.41 -27.44 28.70
C VAL A 72 21.39 -28.84 29.31
N LYS A 73 20.57 -29.09 30.34
CA LYS A 73 20.43 -30.42 30.95
C LYS A 73 19.89 -31.45 29.97
N LEU A 74 18.95 -31.08 29.10
CA LEU A 74 18.45 -31.96 28.04
C LEU A 74 19.56 -32.29 27.03
N ILE A 75 20.31 -31.30 26.59
CA ILE A 75 21.46 -31.48 25.69
C ILE A 75 22.46 -32.44 26.35
N GLU A 76 22.93 -32.18 27.57
CA GLU A 76 23.89 -33.04 28.26
C GLU A 76 23.39 -34.48 28.45
N ARG A 77 22.14 -34.63 28.88
CA ARG A 77 21.50 -35.93 29.13
C ARG A 77 21.39 -36.77 27.86
N TYR A 78 20.93 -36.18 26.76
CA TYR A 78 20.60 -36.94 25.55
C TYR A 78 21.70 -36.93 24.50
N LYS A 79 22.64 -35.96 24.53
CA LYS A 79 23.81 -35.94 23.63
C LYS A 79 24.69 -37.17 23.84
N SER A 80 24.91 -37.59 25.08
CA SER A 80 25.66 -38.81 25.40
C SER A 80 24.95 -40.11 24.97
N LEU A 81 23.61 -40.08 24.83
CA LEU A 81 22.79 -41.27 24.59
C LEU A 81 22.37 -41.45 23.13
N GLN A 82 22.26 -40.36 22.37
CA GLN A 82 21.53 -40.35 21.10
C GLN A 82 22.18 -39.56 19.97
N THR A 83 23.32 -38.87 20.18
CA THR A 83 23.88 -38.00 19.13
C THR A 83 24.21 -38.81 17.88
N LYS A 84 23.46 -38.54 16.81
CA LYS A 84 23.79 -38.93 15.45
C LYS A 84 24.06 -37.65 14.67
N LYS A 85 25.11 -37.66 13.86
CA LYS A 85 25.26 -36.63 12.82
C LYS A 85 24.43 -37.07 11.62
N ASN A 86 23.61 -36.19 11.09
CA ASN A 86 22.98 -36.42 9.80
C ASN A 86 24.01 -36.27 8.67
N GLU A 87 23.56 -36.54 7.45
CA GLU A 87 24.32 -36.41 6.21
C GLU A 87 24.88 -35.00 5.96
N MET A 88 24.31 -33.97 6.58
CA MET A 88 24.78 -32.58 6.51
C MET A 88 25.82 -32.25 7.60
N GLY A 89 26.23 -33.22 8.42
CA GLY A 89 27.17 -33.04 9.52
C GLY A 89 26.58 -32.39 10.77
N VAL A 90 25.25 -32.18 10.80
CA VAL A 90 24.50 -31.58 11.92
C VAL A 90 24.22 -32.67 12.96
N SER A 91 24.49 -32.37 14.23
CA SER A 91 24.21 -33.27 15.35
C SER A 91 22.75 -33.13 15.77
N GLU A 92 22.02 -34.24 15.82
CA GLU A 92 20.57 -34.24 16.10
C GLU A 92 20.27 -35.01 17.40
N ILE A 93 19.35 -34.45 18.19
CA ILE A 93 18.83 -35.05 19.41
C ILE A 93 17.31 -35.00 19.36
N TYR A 94 16.67 -36.17 19.41
CA TYR A 94 15.21 -36.32 19.37
C TYR A 94 14.68 -36.68 20.76
N ILE A 95 13.85 -35.79 21.34
CA ILE A 95 13.32 -35.96 22.70
C ILE A 95 11.80 -36.04 22.62
N THR A 96 11.26 -37.24 22.85
CA THR A 96 9.81 -37.50 22.83
C THR A 96 9.10 -36.85 24.02
N CYS A 97 7.79 -36.65 23.93
CA CYS A 97 6.98 -36.13 25.04
C CYS A 97 7.03 -37.02 26.28
N LYS A 98 7.19 -38.34 26.11
CA LYS A 98 7.41 -39.29 27.22
C LYS A 98 8.75 -39.06 27.93
N GLN A 99 9.79 -38.72 27.16
CA GLN A 99 11.09 -38.37 27.74
C GLN A 99 11.07 -36.98 28.38
N LEU A 100 10.34 -36.03 27.78
CA LEU A 100 10.11 -34.73 28.38
C LEU A 100 9.37 -34.87 29.71
N SER A 101 8.28 -35.65 29.80
CA SER A 101 7.50 -35.80 31.04
C SER A 101 8.25 -36.43 32.21
N THR A 102 9.35 -37.14 31.94
CA THR A 102 10.24 -37.72 32.95
C THR A 102 11.52 -36.90 33.19
N SER A 103 11.65 -35.76 32.50
CA SER A 103 12.77 -34.83 32.66
C SER A 103 12.38 -33.66 33.56
N PRO A 104 13.16 -33.33 34.60
CA PRO A 104 12.82 -32.23 35.51
C PRO A 104 12.73 -30.88 34.79
N GLY A 105 11.69 -30.09 35.08
CA GLY A 105 11.56 -28.70 34.62
C GLY A 105 11.04 -28.52 33.19
N THR A 106 10.61 -29.57 32.50
CA THR A 106 10.14 -29.54 31.10
C THR A 106 8.62 -29.36 30.95
N GLY A 107 7.88 -29.13 32.03
CA GLY A 107 6.41 -29.00 32.00
C GLY A 107 5.93 -27.94 31.00
N PHE A 108 6.63 -26.80 30.93
CA PHE A 108 6.34 -25.73 29.98
C PHE A 108 6.48 -26.16 28.51
N LEU A 109 7.40 -27.09 28.19
CA LEU A 109 7.55 -27.64 26.84
C LEU A 109 6.38 -28.53 26.48
N LEU A 110 5.90 -29.33 27.43
CA LEU A 110 4.72 -30.19 27.21
C LEU A 110 3.47 -29.34 26.97
N GLU A 111 3.27 -28.28 27.76
CA GLU A 111 2.18 -27.33 27.57
C GLU A 111 2.27 -26.63 26.21
N LEU A 112 3.47 -26.17 25.82
CA LEU A 112 3.68 -25.55 24.51
C LEU A 112 3.41 -26.53 23.36
N ILE A 113 3.91 -27.77 23.46
CA ILE A 113 3.68 -28.80 22.45
C ILE A 113 2.19 -29.13 22.36
N ASP A 114 1.48 -29.24 23.48
CA ASP A 114 0.04 -29.51 23.49
C ASP A 114 -0.76 -28.38 22.82
N GLN A 115 -0.41 -27.12 23.12
CA GLN A 115 -0.99 -25.95 22.44
C GLN A 115 -0.75 -26.01 20.92
N LEU A 116 0.46 -26.37 20.49
CA LEU A 116 0.83 -26.42 19.06
C LEU A 116 0.30 -27.66 18.33
N ARG A 117 0.01 -28.76 19.04
CA ARG A 117 -0.65 -29.95 18.45
C ARG A 117 -2.06 -29.65 17.98
N THR A 118 -2.75 -28.70 18.61
CA THR A 118 -4.10 -28.30 18.19
C THR A 118 -4.12 -27.58 16.83
N THR A 119 -2.95 -27.14 16.33
CA THR A 119 -2.78 -26.36 15.11
C THR A 119 -2.17 -27.16 13.93
N ALA A 120 -2.56 -28.42 13.75
CA ALA A 120 -2.22 -29.30 12.61
C ALA A 120 -0.81 -29.94 12.56
N ILE A 121 0.08 -29.71 13.54
CA ILE A 121 1.40 -30.36 13.61
C ILE A 121 1.36 -31.52 14.62
N PRO A 122 1.49 -32.80 14.20
CA PRO A 122 1.44 -33.96 15.11
C PRO A 122 2.77 -34.14 15.86
N ALA A 123 3.13 -33.14 16.68
CA ALA A 123 4.42 -33.11 17.36
C ALA A 123 4.52 -34.20 18.44
N GLU A 124 5.48 -35.12 18.28
CA GLU A 124 5.77 -36.21 19.21
C GLU A 124 6.78 -35.79 20.31
N GLY A 125 7.34 -34.59 20.19
CA GLY A 125 8.35 -34.06 21.10
C GLY A 125 9.08 -32.86 20.51
N ILE A 126 10.37 -32.73 20.82
CA ILE A 126 11.26 -31.72 20.24
C ILE A 126 12.48 -32.37 19.59
N LYS A 127 13.02 -31.70 18.57
CA LYS A 127 14.31 -31.97 17.95
C LYS A 127 15.25 -30.82 18.31
N ILE A 128 16.45 -31.14 18.79
CA ILE A 128 17.53 -30.18 18.98
C ILE A 128 18.64 -30.51 18.00
N SER A 129 18.98 -29.55 17.15
CA SER A 129 20.01 -29.72 16.13
C SER A 129 21.13 -28.72 16.37
N GLU A 130 22.38 -29.19 16.36
CA GLU A 130 23.58 -28.38 16.64
C GLU A 130 24.67 -28.62 15.61
N VAL A 131 25.37 -27.55 15.23
CA VAL A 131 26.57 -27.62 14.39
C VAL A 131 27.63 -26.63 14.89
N GLN A 132 28.89 -27.00 14.73
CA GLN A 132 30.02 -26.10 14.87
C GLN A 132 30.54 -25.77 13.47
N ILE A 133 30.65 -24.48 13.15
CA ILE A 133 31.11 -24.00 11.85
C ILE A 133 32.59 -23.62 11.95
N GLY A 134 33.43 -24.31 11.17
CA GLY A 134 34.87 -24.01 11.07
C GLY A 134 35.55 -23.86 12.43
N LEU A 135 36.20 -22.70 12.62
CA LEU A 135 36.92 -22.33 13.86
C LEU A 135 36.11 -21.37 14.75
N GLU A 136 34.79 -21.28 14.57
CA GLU A 136 33.96 -20.45 15.45
C GLU A 136 34.05 -20.92 16.90
N ASN A 137 34.16 -19.98 17.83
CA ASN A 137 34.15 -20.26 19.27
C ASN A 137 32.74 -20.39 19.86
N GLN A 138 31.82 -20.95 19.07
CA GLN A 138 30.43 -21.15 19.43
C GLN A 138 29.83 -22.36 18.71
N ILE A 139 28.71 -22.84 19.23
CA ILE A 139 27.85 -23.83 18.61
C ILE A 139 26.57 -23.11 18.18
N ARG A 140 26.15 -23.34 16.93
CA ARG A 140 24.88 -22.86 16.40
C ARG A 140 23.85 -23.97 16.54
N GLY A 141 22.63 -23.61 16.91
CA GLY A 141 21.58 -24.60 17.11
C GLY A 141 20.19 -24.09 16.81
N VAL A 142 19.30 -25.05 16.60
CA VAL A 142 17.88 -24.82 16.38
C VAL A 142 17.09 -25.86 17.19
N ILE A 143 15.99 -25.43 17.78
CA ILE A 143 15.03 -26.30 18.45
C ILE A 143 13.74 -26.26 17.65
N GLN A 144 13.26 -27.45 17.29
CA GLN A 144 12.08 -27.64 16.46
C GLN A 144 11.09 -28.61 17.13
N LEU A 145 9.84 -28.56 16.71
CA LEU A 145 8.89 -29.64 16.97
C LEU A 145 9.36 -30.91 16.26
N ASN A 146 9.44 -32.03 16.99
CA ASN A 146 9.73 -33.33 16.41
C ASN A 146 8.44 -33.92 15.81
N VAL A 147 8.46 -34.18 14.51
CA VAL A 147 7.34 -34.79 13.76
C VAL A 147 7.59 -36.27 13.39
N GLY A 148 8.58 -36.93 14.01
CA GLY A 148 8.86 -38.35 13.84
C GLY A 148 9.60 -38.69 12.55
N GLU A 149 9.38 -39.89 12.00
CA GLU A 149 10.07 -40.43 10.79
C GLU A 149 9.74 -39.69 9.48
N LYS A 150 8.96 -38.61 9.53
CA LYS A 150 8.50 -37.84 8.35
C LYS A 150 9.51 -36.81 7.83
N GLU A 151 10.67 -36.65 8.46
CA GLU A 151 11.65 -35.64 8.03
C GLU A 151 12.34 -36.07 6.73
N GLY A 152 11.92 -35.45 5.62
CA GLY A 152 12.48 -35.69 4.28
C GLY A 152 13.91 -35.20 4.12
N THR A 153 14.57 -35.60 3.04
CA THR A 153 15.95 -35.16 2.70
C THR A 153 16.04 -33.65 2.51
N PHE A 154 15.01 -33.02 1.93
CA PHE A 154 14.94 -31.57 1.80
C PHE A 154 15.04 -30.86 3.17
N ASP A 155 14.29 -31.34 4.18
CA ASP A 155 14.27 -30.70 5.50
C ASP A 155 15.63 -30.76 6.20
N LYS A 156 16.34 -31.89 6.06
CA LYS A 156 17.71 -32.05 6.59
C LYS A 156 18.68 -31.11 5.88
N TRP A 157 18.60 -31.02 4.56
CA TRP A 157 19.42 -30.07 3.79
C TRP A 157 19.11 -28.63 4.18
N PHE A 158 17.83 -28.26 4.30
CA PHE A 158 17.40 -26.91 4.65
C PHE A 158 17.80 -26.55 6.09
N GLU A 159 17.73 -27.50 7.02
CA GLU A 159 18.28 -27.35 8.37
C GLU A 159 19.79 -27.06 8.34
N GLY A 160 20.53 -27.83 7.53
CA GLY A 160 21.95 -27.62 7.29
C GLY A 160 22.23 -26.22 6.72
N LEU A 161 21.46 -25.78 5.72
CA LEU A 161 21.54 -24.42 5.17
C LEU A 161 21.32 -23.37 6.25
N VAL A 162 20.25 -23.48 7.05
CA VAL A 162 19.95 -22.50 8.11
C VAL A 162 21.08 -22.44 9.15
N LEU A 163 21.53 -23.58 9.66
CA LEU A 163 22.59 -23.61 10.65
C LEU A 163 23.96 -23.19 10.11
N GLY A 164 24.26 -23.55 8.86
CA GLY A 164 25.51 -23.23 8.18
C GLY A 164 25.61 -21.77 7.74
N GLU A 165 24.55 -21.23 7.16
CA GLU A 165 24.59 -19.96 6.41
C GLU A 165 23.87 -18.80 7.09
N ALA A 166 23.05 -19.06 8.12
CA ALA A 166 22.51 -17.96 8.91
C ALA A 166 23.66 -17.09 9.43
N LYS A 167 23.47 -15.77 9.38
CA LYS A 167 24.42 -14.75 9.85
C LYS A 167 24.44 -14.77 11.38
N LEU A 168 25.02 -15.83 11.94
CA LEU A 168 25.10 -16.14 13.37
C LEU A 168 26.53 -15.98 13.94
N ASP A 169 27.51 -15.75 13.07
CA ASP A 169 28.95 -15.66 13.39
C ASP A 169 29.28 -14.56 14.40
N LEU A 170 28.49 -13.48 14.46
CA LEU A 170 28.76 -12.35 15.36
C LEU A 170 28.44 -12.60 16.84
N ALA A 171 27.67 -13.64 17.20
CA ALA A 171 27.37 -13.88 18.62
C ALA A 171 28.56 -14.43 19.42
N GLN A 172 29.58 -14.98 18.76
CA GLN A 172 30.77 -15.51 19.42
C GLN A 172 31.60 -14.41 20.11
N TYR A 173 31.46 -13.15 19.68
CA TYR A 173 32.18 -12.03 20.27
C TYR A 173 31.62 -11.71 21.67
N LYS A 174 32.56 -11.47 22.59
CA LYS A 174 32.23 -11.18 23.99
C LYS A 174 31.51 -9.84 24.11
N VAL A 175 30.52 -9.79 25.00
CA VAL A 175 29.94 -8.54 25.46
C VAL A 175 31.00 -7.78 26.27
N CYS A 176 31.30 -6.56 25.85
CA CYS A 176 32.19 -5.64 26.55
C CYS A 176 31.39 -4.83 27.58
N VAL A 177 32.06 -4.06 28.45
CA VAL A 177 31.37 -3.00 29.20
C VAL A 177 30.88 -1.97 28.19
N PHE A 178 29.58 -1.72 28.18
CA PHE A 178 28.94 -0.81 27.23
C PHE A 178 27.90 0.07 27.95
N ASP A 179 27.62 1.21 27.35
CA ASP A 179 26.53 2.09 27.72
C ASP A 179 25.43 1.98 26.64
N THR A 180 24.17 2.13 27.04
CA THR A 180 23.03 2.09 26.12
C THR A 180 22.97 3.34 25.24
N HIS A 181 23.69 4.40 25.61
CA HIS A 181 23.74 5.66 24.88
C HIS A 181 24.01 5.53 23.37
N ASP A 182 25.00 4.71 22.96
CA ASP A 182 25.28 4.50 21.53
C ASP A 182 24.06 3.89 20.81
N ALA A 183 23.36 2.95 21.45
CA ALA A 183 22.19 2.29 20.88
C ALA A 183 20.97 3.23 20.82
N GLU A 184 20.77 4.05 21.84
CA GLU A 184 19.72 5.08 21.89
C GLU A 184 19.94 6.13 20.80
N MET A 185 21.16 6.65 20.67
CA MET A 185 21.48 7.65 19.64
C MET A 185 21.31 7.11 18.21
N ILE A 186 21.68 5.85 17.96
CA ILE A 186 21.43 5.19 16.67
C ILE A 186 19.93 5.02 16.42
N THR A 187 19.17 4.68 17.46
CA THR A 187 17.71 4.55 17.39
C THR A 187 17.04 5.89 17.07
N ASP A 188 17.50 6.99 17.67
CA ASP A 188 17.00 8.34 17.39
C ASP A 188 17.33 8.77 15.95
N VAL A 189 18.49 8.38 15.41
CA VAL A 189 18.81 8.60 13.99
C VAL A 189 17.84 7.82 13.09
N PHE A 190 17.56 6.55 13.39
CA PHE A 190 16.57 5.78 12.63
C PHE A 190 15.19 6.45 12.67
N ASP A 191 14.74 6.83 13.87
CA ASP A 191 13.43 7.45 14.08
C ASP A 191 13.28 8.72 13.24
N LYS A 192 14.27 9.62 13.36
CA LYS A 192 14.26 10.91 12.68
C LYS A 192 14.43 10.79 11.17
N GLU A 193 15.35 9.95 10.72
CA GLU A 193 15.82 9.97 9.32
C GLU A 193 15.16 8.89 8.46
N LEU A 194 14.61 7.81 9.01
CA LEU A 194 14.11 6.69 8.21
C LEU A 194 12.68 6.28 8.52
N ARG A 195 12.23 6.32 9.79
CA ARG A 195 10.95 5.74 10.20
C ARG A 195 9.78 6.27 9.37
N ASN A 196 8.95 5.34 8.89
CA ASN A 196 7.66 5.67 8.32
C ASN A 196 6.58 5.58 9.40
N ILE A 197 5.95 6.71 9.73
CA ILE A 197 4.88 6.81 10.73
C ILE A 197 3.53 6.42 10.09
N VAL A 198 2.71 5.67 10.82
CA VAL A 198 1.35 5.26 10.42
C VAL A 198 0.31 5.67 11.48
N GLU A 199 -1.00 5.62 11.16
CA GLU A 199 -2.07 6.06 12.08
C GLU A 199 -2.04 5.33 13.44
N ASN A 200 -1.72 4.03 13.46
CA ASN A 200 -1.66 3.21 14.68
C ASN A 200 -0.22 2.82 15.06
N ASP A 201 0.74 3.72 14.84
CA ASP A 201 2.14 3.47 15.13
C ASP A 201 2.37 3.07 16.60
N GLN A 202 3.05 1.94 16.83
CA GLN A 202 3.37 1.34 18.13
C GLN A 202 4.84 1.58 18.53
N TRP A 203 5.53 2.49 17.86
CA TRP A 203 6.94 2.79 18.14
C TRP A 203 7.16 3.19 19.61
N GLU A 204 6.42 4.18 20.11
CA GLU A 204 6.60 4.66 21.49
C GLU A 204 6.15 3.62 22.53
N ALA A 205 5.20 2.75 22.18
CA ALA A 205 4.63 1.78 23.12
C ALA A 205 5.55 0.57 23.33
N VAL A 206 6.14 0.04 22.24
CA VAL A 206 6.97 -1.18 22.27
C VAL A 206 8.10 -1.18 21.24
N GLY A 207 7.91 -0.50 20.11
CA GLY A 207 8.82 -0.57 18.96
C GLY A 207 10.21 -0.02 19.22
N LYS A 208 10.30 1.11 19.93
CA LYS A 208 11.55 1.79 20.28
C LYS A 208 12.44 0.90 21.13
N ASP A 209 11.88 0.32 22.19
CA ASP A 209 12.60 -0.60 23.07
C ASP A 209 13.07 -1.85 22.32
N HIS A 210 12.20 -2.41 21.46
CA HIS A 210 12.58 -3.53 20.61
C HIS A 210 13.72 -3.19 19.66
N PHE A 211 13.69 -2.01 19.03
CA PHE A 211 14.75 -1.53 18.14
C PHE A 211 16.07 -1.35 18.91
N ILE A 212 16.03 -0.71 20.08
CA ILE A 212 17.19 -0.53 20.97
C ILE A 212 17.80 -1.89 21.31
N GLU A 213 16.99 -2.88 21.71
CA GLU A 213 17.47 -4.23 22.03
C GLU A 213 18.24 -4.87 20.84
N ARG A 214 17.73 -4.70 19.61
CA ARG A 214 18.39 -5.19 18.41
C ARG A 214 19.70 -4.46 18.12
N VAL A 215 19.76 -3.14 18.30
CA VAL A 215 20.99 -2.36 18.15
C VAL A 215 22.02 -2.75 19.22
N GLN A 216 21.56 -2.95 20.47
CA GLN A 216 22.38 -3.34 21.60
C GLN A 216 23.13 -4.66 21.39
N PHE A 217 22.58 -5.59 20.61
CA PHE A 217 23.31 -6.80 20.22
C PHE A 217 24.70 -6.47 19.63
N PHE A 218 24.77 -5.45 18.77
CA PHE A 218 26.01 -5.03 18.10
C PHE A 218 26.85 -4.09 18.97
N THR A 219 26.24 -3.08 19.59
CA THR A 219 26.98 -2.06 20.37
C THR A 219 27.62 -2.64 21.61
N SER A 220 26.95 -3.60 22.27
CA SER A 220 27.51 -4.34 23.41
C SER A 220 28.75 -5.17 23.06
N ARG A 221 28.98 -5.45 21.78
CA ARG A 221 30.13 -6.20 21.24
C ARG A 221 31.11 -5.30 20.47
N ARG A 222 30.89 -3.99 20.42
CA ARG A 222 31.64 -3.02 19.59
C ARG A 222 31.72 -3.44 18.11
N LEU A 223 30.66 -4.07 17.60
CA LEU A 223 30.53 -4.51 16.21
C LEU A 223 29.74 -3.50 15.37
N GLN A 224 29.98 -3.49 14.05
CA GLN A 224 29.17 -2.71 13.11
C GLN A 224 27.72 -3.18 13.13
N VAL A 225 26.77 -2.25 13.25
CA VAL A 225 25.33 -2.55 13.23
C VAL A 225 24.92 -3.04 11.84
N GLN A 226 24.21 -4.16 11.77
CA GLN A 226 23.74 -4.73 10.50
C GLN A 226 22.22 -4.56 10.36
N ALA A 227 21.77 -4.07 9.21
CA ALA A 227 20.36 -4.01 8.83
C ALA A 227 20.11 -4.78 7.55
N CYS A 228 18.93 -5.39 7.40
CA CYS A 228 18.46 -5.99 6.16
C CYS A 228 17.23 -5.25 5.65
N LEU A 229 17.16 -5.08 4.33
CA LEU A 229 16.09 -4.37 3.64
C LEU A 229 15.67 -5.15 2.38
N PRO A 230 14.57 -5.92 2.47
CA PRO A 230 13.86 -6.43 1.30
C PRO A 230 13.35 -5.29 0.42
N ALA A 231 14.01 -5.04 -0.71
CA ALA A 231 13.73 -3.90 -1.58
C ALA A 231 14.45 -3.99 -2.93
N PHE A 232 14.11 -3.07 -3.84
CA PHE A 232 14.72 -2.90 -5.16
C PHE A 232 14.65 -4.19 -6.02
N PRO A 233 13.43 -4.72 -6.29
CA PRO A 233 13.26 -5.91 -7.12
C PRO A 233 13.62 -5.62 -8.59
N CYS A 234 12.85 -4.75 -9.22
CA CYS A 234 13.02 -4.20 -10.56
C CYS A 234 12.07 -3.02 -10.73
N LYS A 235 12.19 -2.24 -11.82
CA LYS A 235 11.15 -1.26 -12.19
C LYS A 235 9.83 -1.98 -12.53
N SER A 236 8.71 -1.33 -12.23
CA SER A 236 7.36 -1.75 -12.63
C SER A 236 7.27 -2.08 -14.13
N SER A 237 6.52 -3.12 -14.49
CA SER A 237 6.19 -3.45 -15.88
C SER A 237 5.21 -2.44 -16.49
N ASN A 238 4.56 -1.60 -15.68
CA ASN A 238 3.68 -0.55 -16.16
C ASN A 238 4.46 0.70 -16.57
N ILE A 239 4.56 0.92 -17.88
CA ILE A 239 5.20 2.10 -18.50
C ILE A 239 4.55 3.45 -18.14
N MET A 240 3.34 3.44 -17.57
CA MET A 240 2.62 4.63 -17.09
C MET A 240 3.02 5.03 -15.67
N LYS A 241 3.74 4.14 -14.96
CA LYS A 241 4.26 4.38 -13.61
C LYS A 241 5.72 4.83 -13.63
N VAL A 242 6.53 4.18 -14.44
CA VAL A 242 7.99 4.40 -14.51
C VAL A 242 8.41 4.99 -15.84
N ALA A 243 9.55 5.68 -15.87
CA ALA A 243 10.07 6.29 -17.10
C ALA A 243 10.85 5.29 -17.97
N THR A 244 11.54 4.34 -17.32
CA THR A 244 12.38 3.34 -17.97
C THR A 244 12.33 2.03 -17.16
N ASN A 245 12.96 0.97 -17.69
CA ASN A 245 13.12 -0.31 -16.99
C ASN A 245 14.42 -0.42 -16.17
N VAL A 246 15.21 0.65 -16.07
CA VAL A 246 16.50 0.67 -15.36
C VAL A 246 16.46 1.61 -14.15
N PRO A 247 17.35 1.43 -13.14
CA PRO A 247 17.47 2.36 -12.02
C PRO A 247 17.68 3.81 -12.48
N ASP A 248 16.95 4.73 -11.89
CA ASP A 248 16.96 6.14 -12.26
C ASP A 248 17.19 7.04 -11.03
N LYS A 249 16.81 8.33 -11.13
CA LYS A 249 17.06 9.28 -10.04
C LYS A 249 16.35 8.89 -8.75
N GLY A 250 15.24 8.17 -8.82
CA GLY A 250 14.55 7.67 -7.64
C GLY A 250 15.44 6.71 -6.84
N GLU A 251 16.03 5.72 -7.50
CA GLU A 251 16.97 4.79 -6.87
C GLU A 251 18.23 5.51 -6.36
N GLU A 252 18.75 6.49 -7.12
CA GLU A 252 19.90 7.29 -6.66
C GLU A 252 19.59 8.00 -5.34
N LEU A 253 18.44 8.69 -5.25
CA LEU A 253 18.03 9.41 -4.04
C LEU A 253 17.84 8.46 -2.85
N ALA A 254 17.23 7.30 -3.08
CA ALA A 254 17.04 6.28 -2.06
C ALA A 254 18.38 5.73 -1.53
N LEU A 255 19.30 5.37 -2.42
CA LEU A 255 20.64 4.89 -2.04
C LEU A 255 21.43 5.97 -1.29
N ARG A 256 21.38 7.23 -1.75
CA ARG A 256 22.03 8.36 -1.05
C ARG A 256 21.51 8.55 0.36
N ARG A 257 20.21 8.40 0.57
CA ARG A 257 19.60 8.49 1.90
C ARG A 257 20.14 7.40 2.82
N LEU A 258 20.16 6.15 2.37
CA LEU A 258 20.71 5.03 3.14
C LEU A 258 22.21 5.22 3.46
N ILE A 259 23.01 5.68 2.48
CA ILE A 259 24.43 6.04 2.68
C ILE A 259 24.57 7.13 3.74
N ASN A 260 23.75 8.19 3.67
CA ASN A 260 23.82 9.30 4.62
C ASN A 260 23.54 8.83 6.05
N VAL A 261 22.54 7.98 6.26
CA VAL A 261 22.24 7.42 7.58
C VAL A 261 23.42 6.60 8.11
N CYS A 262 24.03 5.75 7.28
CA CYS A 262 25.22 4.99 7.68
C CYS A 262 26.38 5.91 8.11
N LYS A 263 26.57 7.04 7.41
CA LYS A 263 27.57 8.07 7.76
C LYS A 263 27.24 8.79 9.07
N VAL A 264 25.97 9.15 9.29
CA VAL A 264 25.54 9.78 10.55
C VAL A 264 25.77 8.83 11.71
N VAL A 265 25.38 7.56 11.58
CA VAL A 265 25.64 6.53 12.59
C VAL A 265 27.14 6.37 12.84
N LYS A 266 27.98 6.34 11.80
CA LYS A 266 29.44 6.21 11.97
C LYS A 266 30.09 7.37 12.74
N LYS A 267 29.52 8.57 12.69
CA LYS A 267 29.99 9.72 13.49
C LYS A 267 29.67 9.56 14.97
N ILE A 268 28.55 8.91 15.30
CA ILE A 268 28.10 8.66 16.66
C ILE A 268 28.82 7.43 17.24
N TYR A 269 28.85 6.35 16.45
CA TYR A 269 29.34 5.05 16.84
C TYR A 269 30.41 4.59 15.84
N PRO A 270 31.72 4.57 16.22
CA PRO A 270 32.82 4.38 15.27
C PRO A 270 32.76 3.13 14.37
N PRO A 271 32.29 1.94 14.84
CA PRO A 271 32.09 0.79 13.96
C PRO A 271 31.03 1.03 12.88
N GLY A 272 30.11 1.95 13.10
CA GLY A 272 29.10 2.38 12.15
C GLY A 272 27.97 1.38 11.93
N MET A 273 27.32 1.51 10.77
CA MET A 273 26.19 0.69 10.34
C MET A 273 26.36 0.30 8.86
N LYS A 274 25.80 -0.86 8.50
CA LYS A 274 25.72 -1.35 7.13
C LYS A 274 24.32 -1.84 6.79
N VAL A 275 23.84 -1.51 5.60
CA VAL A 275 22.52 -1.95 5.10
C VAL A 275 22.70 -3.02 4.03
N TRP A 276 22.04 -4.15 4.20
CA TRP A 276 21.97 -5.21 3.21
C TRP A 276 20.66 -5.10 2.44
N ILE A 277 20.75 -4.72 1.16
CA ILE A 277 19.62 -4.80 0.24
C ILE A 277 19.47 -6.26 -0.16
N VAL A 278 18.40 -6.90 0.30
CA VAL A 278 18.09 -8.30 0.01
C VAL A 278 17.01 -8.29 -1.07
N SER A 279 17.40 -8.49 -2.33
CA SER A 279 16.46 -8.30 -3.44
C SER A 279 15.40 -9.41 -3.45
N ASP A 280 14.13 -9.01 -3.50
CA ASP A 280 12.96 -9.86 -3.65
C ASP A 280 12.52 -10.01 -5.12
N GLY A 281 13.31 -9.52 -6.08
CA GLY A 281 12.96 -9.54 -7.51
C GLY A 281 12.69 -10.95 -8.04
N HIS A 282 13.61 -11.90 -7.83
CA HIS A 282 13.42 -13.29 -8.29
C HIS A 282 12.34 -14.05 -7.52
N VAL A 283 11.94 -13.55 -6.33
CA VAL A 283 10.82 -14.14 -5.58
C VAL A 283 9.50 -13.88 -6.31
N PHE A 284 9.35 -12.73 -6.95
CA PHE A 284 8.08 -12.22 -7.45
C PHE A 284 8.05 -11.88 -8.94
N SER A 285 9.13 -12.06 -9.69
CA SER A 285 9.25 -11.66 -11.10
C SER A 285 8.11 -12.18 -11.97
N ASP A 286 7.77 -13.46 -11.83
CA ASP A 286 6.63 -14.11 -12.52
C ASP A 286 5.27 -13.53 -12.08
N CYS A 287 5.15 -13.11 -10.82
CA CYS A 287 3.95 -12.46 -10.30
C CYS A 287 3.78 -11.03 -10.83
N ILE A 288 4.87 -10.26 -10.98
CA ILE A 288 4.83 -8.86 -11.43
C ILE A 288 4.94 -8.70 -12.97
N GLY A 289 4.94 -9.83 -13.70
CA GLY A 289 4.95 -9.84 -15.16
C GLY A 289 6.28 -9.39 -15.75
N VAL A 290 7.38 -9.77 -15.11
CA VAL A 290 8.74 -9.40 -15.51
C VAL A 290 9.59 -10.67 -15.65
N ASN A 291 10.37 -10.77 -16.73
CA ASN A 291 11.29 -11.90 -16.92
C ASN A 291 12.45 -11.83 -15.91
N ASP A 292 12.98 -12.98 -15.49
CA ASP A 292 14.08 -13.04 -14.51
C ASP A 292 15.34 -12.27 -14.99
N GLU A 293 15.65 -12.29 -16.30
CA GLU A 293 16.76 -11.52 -16.89
C GLU A 293 16.64 -10.00 -16.65
N VAL A 294 15.42 -9.47 -16.59
CA VAL A 294 15.18 -8.05 -16.33
C VAL A 294 15.52 -7.70 -14.88
N VAL A 295 15.25 -8.61 -13.93
CA VAL A 295 15.65 -8.48 -12.53
C VAL A 295 17.17 -8.48 -12.41
N ASP A 296 17.85 -9.40 -13.09
CA ASP A 296 19.31 -9.48 -13.10
C ASP A 296 19.96 -8.19 -13.62
N ASN A 297 19.47 -7.71 -14.78
CA ASN A 297 19.97 -6.49 -15.38
C ASN A 297 19.70 -5.26 -14.50
N TYR A 298 18.53 -5.17 -13.88
CA TYR A 298 18.24 -4.12 -12.91
C TYR A 298 19.21 -4.18 -11.73
N GLY A 299 19.47 -5.35 -11.16
CA GLY A 299 20.42 -5.56 -10.07
C GLY A 299 21.86 -5.17 -10.43
N ILE A 300 22.31 -5.52 -11.65
CA ILE A 300 23.64 -5.11 -12.17
C ILE A 300 23.74 -3.58 -12.26
N GLN A 301 22.71 -2.92 -12.82
CA GLN A 301 22.71 -1.47 -12.98
C GLN A 301 22.58 -0.73 -11.65
N LEU A 302 21.83 -1.29 -10.69
CA LEU A 302 21.69 -0.73 -9.35
C LEU A 302 23.02 -0.75 -8.60
N ARG A 303 23.79 -1.85 -8.72
CA ARG A 303 25.15 -1.94 -8.17
C ARG A 303 26.09 -0.91 -8.80
N LYS A 304 26.07 -0.76 -10.13
CA LYS A 304 26.85 0.28 -10.83
C LYS A 304 26.48 1.70 -10.39
N LEU A 305 25.19 1.95 -10.15
CA LEU A 305 24.72 3.24 -9.63
C LEU A 305 25.20 3.47 -8.19
N TYR A 306 25.16 2.46 -7.33
CA TYR A 306 25.71 2.55 -5.97
C TYR A 306 27.22 2.82 -5.99
N GLU A 307 27.97 2.10 -6.81
CA GLU A 307 29.43 2.28 -6.99
C GLU A 307 29.78 3.70 -7.47
N SER A 308 28.92 4.35 -8.26
CA SER A 308 29.19 5.71 -8.75
C SER A 308 28.93 6.82 -7.73
N ILE A 309 28.21 6.53 -6.63
CA ILE A 309 27.79 7.53 -5.64
C ILE A 309 28.32 7.27 -4.23
N THR A 310 28.81 6.07 -3.95
CA THR A 310 29.34 5.69 -2.64
C THR A 310 30.80 6.14 -2.47
N ASP A 311 31.19 6.38 -1.22
CA ASP A 311 32.57 6.68 -0.80
C ASP A 311 33.11 5.66 0.22
N GLY A 312 32.40 4.54 0.41
CA GLY A 312 32.77 3.51 1.36
C GLY A 312 31.85 2.29 1.29
N ASP A 313 32.02 1.39 2.25
CA ASP A 313 31.22 0.17 2.38
C ASP A 313 29.99 0.42 3.29
N HIS A 314 28.95 1.04 2.72
CA HIS A 314 27.71 1.38 3.44
C HIS A 314 26.56 0.42 3.13
N ILE A 315 26.50 -0.07 1.89
CA ILE A 315 25.44 -0.95 1.38
C ILE A 315 26.06 -2.20 0.74
N SER A 316 25.48 -3.37 1.02
CA SER A 316 25.75 -4.61 0.30
C SER A 316 24.47 -5.19 -0.30
N PHE A 317 24.63 -5.97 -1.36
CA PHE A 317 23.52 -6.57 -2.08
C PHE A 317 23.54 -8.08 -1.88
N CYS A 318 22.37 -8.65 -1.62
CA CYS A 318 22.18 -10.09 -1.46
C CYS A 318 21.01 -10.54 -2.35
N SER A 319 21.24 -11.54 -3.21
CA SER A 319 20.21 -12.12 -4.06
C SER A 319 19.64 -13.42 -3.47
N LEU A 320 18.47 -13.83 -3.96
CA LEU A 320 17.84 -15.08 -3.54
C LEU A 320 18.75 -16.33 -3.76
N PRO A 321 19.43 -16.51 -4.90
CA PRO A 321 20.37 -17.62 -5.06
C PRO A 321 21.54 -17.62 -4.05
N GLN A 322 22.02 -16.43 -3.65
CA GLN A 322 23.06 -16.32 -2.64
C GLN A 322 22.59 -16.76 -1.25
N LEU A 323 21.31 -16.55 -0.92
CA LEU A 323 20.72 -17.02 0.34
C LEU A 323 20.59 -18.55 0.40
N PHE A 324 20.54 -19.23 -0.74
CA PHE A 324 20.42 -20.70 -0.82
C PHE A 324 21.75 -21.41 -1.11
N THR A 325 22.85 -20.68 -1.14
CA THR A 325 24.19 -21.26 -1.30
C THR A 325 24.67 -21.81 0.04
N SER A 326 24.70 -23.13 0.20
CA SER A 326 25.15 -23.81 1.42
C SER A 326 26.60 -24.30 1.31
N ASN A 327 27.42 -23.99 2.33
CA ASN A 327 28.79 -24.49 2.44
C ASN A 327 28.87 -25.87 3.11
N LEU A 328 27.82 -26.30 3.81
CA LEU A 328 27.79 -27.63 4.43
C LEU A 328 27.48 -28.73 3.41
N HIS A 329 26.54 -28.46 2.50
CA HIS A 329 26.18 -29.41 1.46
C HIS A 329 25.52 -28.71 0.27
N ALA A 330 25.90 -29.12 -0.94
CA ALA A 330 25.28 -28.62 -2.16
C ALA A 330 23.79 -29.01 -2.20
N PHE A 331 22.98 -28.15 -2.83
CA PHE A 331 21.60 -28.45 -3.15
C PHE A 331 21.53 -29.51 -4.26
N GLU A 332 20.58 -30.43 -4.17
CA GLU A 332 20.27 -31.40 -5.21
C GLU A 332 18.85 -31.16 -5.76
N ASP A 333 18.71 -31.15 -7.09
CA ASP A 333 17.44 -30.85 -7.77
C ASP A 333 16.30 -31.81 -7.39
N ASN A 334 16.65 -33.04 -6.97
CA ASN A 334 15.69 -34.04 -6.52
C ASN A 334 14.92 -33.60 -5.26
N TYR A 335 15.44 -32.68 -4.43
CA TYR A 335 14.82 -32.23 -3.20
C TYR A 335 13.52 -31.45 -3.43
N THR A 336 13.39 -30.79 -4.58
CA THR A 336 12.21 -30.00 -4.93
C THR A 336 11.52 -30.48 -6.20
N LYS A 337 11.82 -31.70 -6.68
CA LYS A 337 11.29 -32.23 -7.95
C LYS A 337 9.76 -32.29 -7.98
N ASP A 338 9.16 -32.61 -6.84
CA ASP A 338 7.71 -32.80 -6.69
C ASP A 338 6.98 -31.48 -6.36
N VAL A 339 7.74 -30.38 -6.20
CA VAL A 339 7.19 -29.05 -5.91
C VAL A 339 6.77 -28.40 -7.23
N ILE A 340 5.46 -28.15 -7.34
CA ILE A 340 4.84 -27.49 -8.50
C ILE A 340 4.40 -26.10 -8.07
N LEU A 341 4.93 -25.07 -8.73
CA LEU A 341 4.52 -23.69 -8.53
C LEU A 341 3.48 -23.28 -9.57
N SER A 342 2.56 -22.42 -9.15
CA SER A 342 1.54 -21.87 -10.03
C SER A 342 2.01 -20.55 -10.62
N HIS A 343 2.13 -20.49 -11.94
CA HIS A 343 2.43 -19.26 -12.66
C HIS A 343 1.18 -18.78 -13.41
N HIS A 344 0.89 -17.49 -13.30
CA HIS A 344 -0.36 -16.91 -13.81
C HIS A 344 -0.13 -15.89 -14.94
N LEU A 345 1.12 -15.63 -15.29
CA LEU A 345 1.54 -14.70 -16.32
C LEU A 345 2.56 -15.36 -17.26
N ASP A 346 2.59 -14.89 -18.50
CA ASP A 346 3.53 -15.35 -19.52
C ASP A 346 4.88 -14.64 -19.34
N THR A 347 5.73 -15.16 -18.46
CA THR A 347 7.10 -14.67 -18.21
C THR A 347 8.13 -15.74 -18.54
N ASN A 348 9.32 -15.32 -19.01
CA ASN A 348 10.46 -16.22 -19.12
C ASN A 348 11.07 -16.44 -17.73
N ILE A 349 10.88 -17.64 -17.20
CA ILE A 349 11.35 -18.06 -15.88
C ILE A 349 12.69 -18.77 -16.04
N ASP A 350 13.71 -18.25 -15.37
CA ASP A 350 15.02 -18.88 -15.33
C ASP A 350 15.00 -20.14 -14.42
N PRO A 351 15.60 -21.28 -14.83
CA PRO A 351 15.59 -22.50 -14.02
C PRO A 351 16.17 -22.36 -12.61
N GLN A 352 17.23 -21.56 -12.44
CA GLN A 352 17.82 -21.35 -11.11
C GLN A 352 16.87 -20.53 -10.23
N SER A 353 16.24 -19.50 -10.79
CA SER A 353 15.22 -18.71 -10.10
C SER A 353 14.03 -19.56 -9.67
N GLU A 354 13.57 -20.47 -10.53
CA GLU A 354 12.48 -21.39 -10.23
C GLU A 354 12.85 -22.37 -9.11
N THR A 355 14.04 -22.98 -9.16
CA THR A 355 14.57 -23.80 -8.05
C THR A 355 14.60 -23.01 -6.75
N CYS A 356 15.03 -21.75 -6.77
CA CYS A 356 15.03 -20.90 -5.57
C CYS A 356 13.60 -20.64 -5.04
N ARG A 357 12.61 -20.41 -5.90
CA ARG A 357 11.20 -20.27 -5.48
C ARG A 357 10.68 -21.56 -4.86
N LYS A 358 11.03 -22.71 -5.43
CA LYS A 358 10.63 -24.03 -4.88
C LYS A 358 11.24 -24.27 -3.51
N ILE A 359 12.54 -23.99 -3.34
CA ILE A 359 13.20 -24.07 -2.03
C ILE A 359 12.52 -23.15 -1.02
N LEU A 360 12.24 -21.90 -1.39
CA LEU A 360 11.57 -20.93 -0.54
C LEU A 360 10.20 -21.45 -0.08
N MET A 361 9.41 -21.98 -1.01
CA MET A 361 8.10 -22.52 -0.72
C MET A 361 8.19 -23.73 0.20
N SER A 362 9.02 -24.72 -0.11
CA SER A 362 9.15 -25.93 0.73
C SER A 362 9.66 -25.64 2.14
N GLY A 363 10.65 -24.75 2.29
CA GLY A 363 11.29 -24.51 3.58
C GLY A 363 10.56 -23.52 4.49
N CYS A 364 9.80 -22.59 3.92
CA CYS A 364 9.32 -21.43 4.66
C CYS A 364 7.80 -21.18 4.59
N SER A 365 7.05 -21.90 3.76
CA SER A 365 5.61 -21.61 3.55
C SER A 365 4.79 -21.86 4.81
N THR A 366 3.69 -21.13 4.92
CA THR A 366 2.58 -21.50 5.80
C THR A 366 1.51 -22.22 5.00
N ASP A 367 0.72 -23.08 5.64
CA ASP A 367 -0.40 -23.78 4.98
C ASP A 367 -1.30 -22.76 4.22
N PRO A 368 -1.34 -22.80 2.87
CA PRO A 368 -2.13 -21.89 2.05
C PRO A 368 -3.64 -21.99 2.34
N SER A 369 -4.11 -23.14 2.85
CA SER A 369 -5.50 -23.35 3.25
C SER A 369 -5.90 -22.41 4.39
N ILE A 370 -4.97 -22.10 5.30
CA ILE A 370 -5.18 -21.15 6.40
C ILE A 370 -5.35 -19.75 5.83
N LEU A 371 -4.46 -19.31 4.95
CA LEU A 371 -4.58 -18.00 4.30
C LEU A 371 -5.90 -17.89 3.54
N ARG A 372 -6.28 -18.95 2.82
CA ARG A 372 -7.55 -19.01 2.09
C ARG A 372 -8.75 -18.94 3.03
N SER A 373 -8.76 -19.74 4.09
CA SER A 373 -9.80 -19.75 5.12
C SER A 373 -9.96 -18.38 5.78
N LEU A 374 -8.86 -17.69 6.10
CA LEU A 374 -8.90 -16.33 6.66
C LEU A 374 -9.50 -15.32 5.67
N ILE A 375 -9.15 -15.41 4.38
CA ILE A 375 -9.75 -14.57 3.34
C ILE A 375 -11.24 -14.89 3.19
N ASP A 376 -11.60 -16.17 3.16
CA ASP A 376 -12.95 -16.65 2.89
C ASP A 376 -13.91 -16.33 4.05
N ASN A 377 -13.42 -16.45 5.29
CA ASN A 377 -14.13 -16.07 6.51
C ASN A 377 -14.06 -14.58 6.81
N SER A 378 -13.54 -13.76 5.88
CA SER A 378 -13.49 -12.30 5.97
C SER A 378 -12.72 -11.77 7.19
N ASP A 379 -11.59 -12.40 7.53
CA ASP A 379 -10.64 -11.85 8.51
C ASP A 379 -10.25 -10.41 8.09
N PRO A 380 -10.47 -9.39 8.94
CA PRO A 380 -10.31 -7.99 8.55
C PRO A 380 -8.91 -7.66 8.03
N ALA A 381 -7.87 -8.21 8.67
CA ALA A 381 -6.48 -7.91 8.34
C ALA A 381 -6.06 -8.60 7.03
N LYS A 382 -6.28 -9.92 6.92
CA LYS A 382 -5.88 -10.70 5.73
C LYS A 382 -6.69 -10.33 4.49
N LEU A 383 -7.99 -10.07 4.64
CA LEU A 383 -8.83 -9.66 3.52
C LEU A 383 -8.45 -8.26 3.00
N SER A 384 -8.16 -7.32 3.90
CA SER A 384 -7.68 -5.99 3.53
C SER A 384 -6.36 -6.06 2.78
N LEU A 385 -5.39 -6.83 3.29
CA LEU A 385 -4.10 -7.08 2.65
C LEU A 385 -4.29 -7.67 1.24
N TYR A 386 -5.07 -8.73 1.11
CA TYR A 386 -5.37 -9.37 -0.17
C TYR A 386 -6.01 -8.41 -1.19
N ARG A 387 -6.98 -7.61 -0.76
CA ARG A 387 -7.61 -6.60 -1.61
C ARG A 387 -6.64 -5.50 -2.04
N GLY A 388 -5.77 -5.05 -1.12
CA GLY A 388 -4.72 -4.08 -1.40
C GLY A 388 -3.78 -4.58 -2.49
N PHE A 389 -3.21 -5.78 -2.32
CA PHE A 389 -2.36 -6.41 -3.33
C PHE A 389 -3.09 -6.63 -4.66
N ALA A 390 -4.34 -7.12 -4.65
CA ALA A 390 -5.10 -7.32 -5.89
C ALA A 390 -5.40 -6.01 -6.63
N LYS A 391 -5.61 -4.89 -5.92
CA LYS A 391 -5.76 -3.56 -6.52
C LYS A 391 -4.44 -3.06 -7.10
N PHE A 392 -3.36 -3.22 -6.34
CA PHE A 392 -2.00 -2.89 -6.78
C PHE A 392 -1.62 -3.66 -8.06
N MET A 393 -1.86 -4.97 -8.10
CA MET A 393 -1.57 -5.80 -9.28
C MET A 393 -2.46 -5.50 -10.48
N GLN A 394 -3.71 -5.06 -10.28
CA GLN A 394 -4.55 -4.58 -11.39
C GLN A 394 -3.93 -3.37 -12.08
N GLU A 395 -3.31 -2.48 -11.32
CA GLU A 395 -2.61 -1.32 -11.87
C GLU A 395 -1.27 -1.72 -12.49
N ASP A 396 -0.46 -2.50 -11.78
CA ASP A 396 0.89 -2.85 -12.24
C ASP A 396 0.86 -3.70 -13.52
N LEU A 397 -0.11 -4.61 -13.62
CA LEU A 397 -0.28 -5.46 -14.79
C LEU A 397 -1.14 -4.81 -15.89
N ALA A 398 -1.56 -3.55 -15.79
CA ALA A 398 -2.50 -2.94 -16.73
C ALA A 398 -2.03 -2.97 -18.20
N PHE A 399 -0.71 -2.97 -18.43
CA PHE A 399 -0.08 -3.00 -19.75
C PHE A 399 0.62 -4.33 -20.08
N HIS A 400 0.42 -5.35 -19.26
CA HIS A 400 0.96 -6.68 -19.54
C HIS A 400 0.28 -7.30 -20.78
N PRO A 401 1.00 -8.02 -21.67
CA PRO A 401 0.41 -8.58 -22.88
C PRO A 401 -0.83 -9.44 -22.65
N VAL A 402 -0.84 -10.23 -21.57
CA VAL A 402 -1.97 -11.09 -21.18
C VAL A 402 -3.20 -10.28 -20.76
N THR A 403 -3.02 -9.20 -20.00
CA THR A 403 -4.13 -8.39 -19.47
C THR A 403 -4.67 -7.46 -20.54
N MET A 404 -3.83 -6.89 -21.41
CA MET A 404 -4.26 -6.06 -22.53
C MET A 404 -5.17 -6.80 -23.52
N ARG A 405 -4.99 -8.12 -23.65
CA ARG A 405 -5.81 -9.00 -24.50
C ARG A 405 -7.05 -9.55 -23.79
N SER A 406 -7.22 -9.22 -22.51
CA SER A 406 -8.25 -9.80 -21.64
C SER A 406 -9.36 -8.79 -21.31
N SER A 407 -10.55 -9.29 -21.00
CA SER A 407 -11.62 -8.43 -20.45
C SER A 407 -11.25 -7.87 -19.08
N ARG A 408 -11.86 -6.76 -18.65
CA ARG A 408 -11.67 -6.21 -17.28
C ARG A 408 -11.89 -7.24 -16.18
N LYS A 409 -12.90 -8.11 -16.35
CA LYS A 409 -13.21 -9.20 -15.40
C LYS A 409 -12.09 -10.24 -15.36
N ALA A 410 -11.52 -10.61 -16.50
CA ALA A 410 -10.40 -11.54 -16.58
C ALA A 410 -9.12 -10.94 -15.98
N CYS A 411 -8.82 -9.66 -16.26
CA CYS A 411 -7.68 -8.95 -15.64
C CYS A 411 -7.77 -8.95 -14.12
N LYS A 412 -8.96 -8.62 -13.58
CA LYS A 412 -9.21 -8.65 -12.14
C LYS A 412 -8.99 -10.05 -11.55
N LYS A 413 -9.41 -11.10 -12.26
CA LYS A 413 -9.20 -12.50 -11.83
C LYS A 413 -7.71 -12.85 -11.79
N ILE A 414 -6.94 -12.48 -12.82
CA ILE A 414 -5.49 -12.71 -12.88
C ILE A 414 -4.78 -11.98 -11.74
N ALA A 415 -5.03 -10.67 -11.59
CA ALA A 415 -4.43 -9.86 -10.53
C ALA A 415 -4.76 -10.40 -9.12
N SER A 416 -5.96 -10.93 -8.91
CA SER A 416 -6.34 -11.61 -7.67
C SER A 416 -5.58 -12.91 -7.43
N LYS A 417 -5.37 -13.75 -8.45
CA LYS A 417 -4.56 -14.97 -8.32
C LYS A 417 -3.11 -14.64 -8.01
N VAL A 418 -2.54 -13.69 -8.75
CA VAL A 418 -1.18 -13.18 -8.53
C VAL A 418 -1.02 -12.62 -7.10
N ALA A 419 -1.96 -11.81 -6.64
CA ALA A 419 -1.95 -11.27 -5.28
C ALA A 419 -1.96 -12.37 -4.21
N PHE A 420 -2.64 -13.48 -4.46
CA PHE A 420 -2.63 -14.64 -3.55
C PHE A 420 -1.23 -15.28 -3.48
N GLU A 421 -0.60 -15.54 -4.63
CA GLU A 421 0.77 -16.09 -4.68
C GLU A 421 1.80 -15.15 -4.02
N MET A 422 1.68 -13.83 -4.22
CA MET A 422 2.56 -12.85 -3.57
C MET A 422 2.45 -12.85 -2.04
N ILE A 423 1.23 -12.99 -1.48
CA ILE A 423 1.03 -13.02 -0.03
C ILE A 423 1.47 -14.37 0.56
N LYS A 424 1.31 -15.44 -0.22
CA LYS A 424 1.72 -16.80 0.13
C LYS A 424 3.24 -16.95 0.17
N ALA A 425 3.99 -16.19 -0.64
CA ALA A 425 5.45 -16.27 -0.72
C ALA A 425 6.13 -15.92 0.62
N PRO A 426 6.83 -16.87 1.26
CA PRO A 426 7.29 -16.71 2.64
C PRO A 426 8.67 -16.04 2.76
N TYR A 427 8.99 -15.05 1.93
CA TYR A 427 10.32 -14.45 1.90
C TYR A 427 10.76 -13.81 3.24
N SER A 428 9.81 -13.18 3.93
CA SER A 428 10.05 -12.61 5.27
C SER A 428 10.40 -13.67 6.33
N ASN A 429 9.98 -14.93 6.13
CA ASN A 429 10.32 -16.04 7.03
C ASN A 429 11.78 -16.47 6.78
N LEU A 430 12.17 -16.64 5.51
CA LEU A 430 13.55 -16.95 5.13
C LEU A 430 14.55 -15.91 5.66
N VAL A 431 14.26 -14.62 5.48
CA VAL A 431 15.12 -13.53 5.98
C VAL A 431 15.23 -13.60 7.51
N GLY A 432 14.14 -13.94 8.21
CA GLY A 432 14.17 -14.15 9.66
C GLY A 432 15.05 -15.33 10.07
N LEU A 433 15.05 -16.41 9.28
CA LEU A 433 15.89 -17.58 9.56
C LEU A 433 17.38 -17.30 9.31
N LEU A 434 17.72 -16.62 8.22
CA LEU A 434 19.11 -16.43 7.78
C LEU A 434 19.77 -15.16 8.30
N MET A 435 19.01 -14.15 8.74
CA MET A 435 19.55 -12.88 9.25
C MET A 435 18.94 -12.48 10.61
N PRO A 436 19.02 -13.36 11.63
CA PRO A 436 18.29 -13.18 12.89
C PRO A 436 18.76 -12.00 13.75
N TYR A 437 20.00 -11.52 13.60
CA TYR A 437 20.51 -10.32 14.30
C TYR A 437 20.07 -9.01 13.66
N TYR A 438 19.74 -9.03 12.38
CA TYR A 438 19.75 -7.82 11.58
C TYR A 438 18.52 -6.97 11.90
N LEU A 439 18.71 -5.66 11.96
CA LEU A 439 17.59 -4.72 12.00
C LEU A 439 16.76 -4.91 10.72
N ARG A 440 15.51 -5.37 10.84
CA ARG A 440 14.66 -5.65 9.66
C ARG A 440 13.92 -4.39 9.23
N LEU A 441 14.48 -3.71 8.25
CA LEU A 441 13.86 -2.56 7.61
C LEU A 441 12.86 -3.05 6.55
N SER A 442 11.85 -2.23 6.25
CA SER A 442 10.82 -2.58 5.26
C SER A 442 10.34 -1.36 4.48
N ILE A 443 10.03 -1.58 3.20
CA ILE A 443 9.38 -0.59 2.33
C ILE A 443 7.85 -0.62 2.39
N HIS A 444 7.30 -1.49 3.23
CA HIS A 444 5.87 -1.51 3.54
C HIS A 444 5.61 -0.77 4.85
N ALA A 445 4.43 -0.19 4.96
CA ALA A 445 3.97 0.39 6.20
C ALA A 445 3.76 -0.74 7.24
N HIS A 446 4.40 -0.62 8.40
CA HIS A 446 4.16 -1.47 9.57
C HIS A 446 3.75 -0.57 10.73
N ASP A 447 3.11 -1.14 11.75
CA ASP A 447 2.87 -0.44 13.01
C ASP A 447 4.15 -0.17 13.81
N ASN A 448 5.32 -0.57 13.29
CA ASN A 448 6.63 -0.39 13.92
C ASN A 448 6.74 -0.99 15.33
N SER A 449 5.91 -1.97 15.69
CA SER A 449 6.04 -2.72 16.95
C SER A 449 7.22 -3.71 16.97
N GLY A 450 7.85 -3.91 15.81
CA GLY A 450 8.85 -4.96 15.60
C GLY A 450 8.21 -6.29 15.17
N PRO A 451 8.99 -7.24 14.64
CA PRO A 451 10.43 -7.16 14.37
C PRO A 451 10.76 -6.43 13.05
N LYS A 452 9.78 -5.87 12.33
CA LYS A 452 9.97 -5.14 11.07
C LYS A 452 9.62 -3.67 11.26
N PHE A 453 10.43 -2.79 10.68
CA PHE A 453 10.28 -1.35 10.80
C PHE A 453 10.16 -0.70 9.42
N GLY A 454 9.06 0.00 9.17
CA GLY A 454 8.79 0.68 7.91
C GLY A 454 9.71 1.89 7.74
N ILE A 455 10.28 2.06 6.53
CA ILE A 455 11.18 3.18 6.22
C ILE A 455 10.74 3.99 5.00
N LYS A 456 10.94 5.30 5.04
CA LYS A 456 10.81 6.20 3.89
C LYS A 456 12.14 6.26 3.14
N LEU A 457 12.19 5.73 1.92
CA LEU A 457 13.39 5.78 1.06
C LEU A 457 13.59 7.16 0.40
N LEU A 458 12.52 7.90 0.15
CA LEU A 458 12.56 9.23 -0.44
C LEU A 458 12.22 10.27 0.64
N SER A 459 13.09 11.27 0.85
CA SER A 459 12.84 12.34 1.84
C SER A 459 11.84 13.34 1.31
N HIS A 460 10.87 13.76 2.13
CA HIS A 460 10.02 14.91 1.79
C HIS A 460 10.82 16.22 1.62
N ASP A 461 12.00 16.34 2.24
CA ASP A 461 12.84 17.54 2.12
C ASP A 461 13.43 17.70 0.72
N ASN A 462 13.78 16.58 0.08
CA ASN A 462 14.53 16.56 -1.17
C ASN A 462 13.70 16.03 -2.35
N CYS A 463 12.66 15.23 -2.08
CA CYS A 463 11.82 14.57 -3.07
C CYS A 463 10.38 14.38 -2.55
N LYS A 464 9.46 15.25 -2.98
CA LYS A 464 8.05 15.24 -2.52
C LYS A 464 7.17 14.35 -3.40
N THR A 465 6.28 13.57 -2.78
CA THR A 465 5.29 12.78 -3.52
C THR A 465 4.09 13.62 -3.89
N VAL A 466 3.71 13.57 -5.17
CA VAL A 466 2.65 14.40 -5.75
C VAL A 466 1.74 13.58 -6.66
N ARG A 467 0.43 13.88 -6.63
CA ARG A 467 -0.60 13.20 -7.42
C ARG A 467 -0.86 13.88 -8.77
N SER A 468 -0.47 15.13 -8.91
CA SER A 468 -0.46 15.92 -10.15
C SER A 468 0.75 16.85 -10.17
N LEU A 469 0.94 17.62 -11.26
CA LEU A 469 1.94 18.69 -11.32
C LEU A 469 1.32 20.08 -11.02
N GLU A 470 0.10 20.15 -10.49
CA GLU A 470 -0.54 21.43 -10.16
C GLU A 470 0.05 22.04 -8.88
N LEU A 471 0.16 23.37 -8.83
CA LEU A 471 0.76 24.11 -7.70
C LEU A 471 0.10 23.80 -6.35
N ASP A 472 -1.21 23.53 -6.35
CA ASP A 472 -1.99 23.23 -5.14
C ASP A 472 -1.73 21.80 -4.61
N ASP A 473 -1.36 20.87 -5.50
CA ASP A 473 -1.08 19.46 -5.19
C ASP A 473 0.42 19.21 -4.90
N MET A 474 1.27 20.22 -5.09
CA MET A 474 2.67 20.26 -4.62
C MET A 474 2.77 20.37 -3.09
N GLY A 475 1.64 20.53 -2.40
CA GLY A 475 1.46 20.56 -0.95
C GLY A 475 1.15 19.19 -0.33
N ALA A 476 2.00 18.19 -0.59
CA ALA A 476 2.06 16.87 0.08
C ALA A 476 0.80 15.97 0.00
N SER A 477 0.91 14.88 -0.75
CA SER A 477 0.02 13.72 -0.65
C SER A 477 0.68 12.63 0.22
N GLU A 478 0.25 12.47 1.48
CA GLU A 478 0.52 11.25 2.24
C GLU A 478 -0.49 10.17 1.83
N ASP A 479 -0.08 9.31 0.89
CA ASP A 479 -0.85 8.11 0.57
C ASP A 479 -0.60 7.08 1.69
N LEU A 480 -1.46 7.10 2.71
CA LEU A 480 -1.35 6.34 3.97
C LEU A 480 -1.21 4.81 3.78
N LEU A 481 -1.43 4.27 2.58
CA LEU A 481 -1.36 2.83 2.30
C LEU A 481 -0.04 2.37 1.68
N HIS A 482 0.71 3.26 1.00
CA HIS A 482 1.91 2.88 0.26
C HIS A 482 3.03 3.91 0.42
N ILE A 483 4.12 3.47 1.04
CA ILE A 483 5.38 4.21 1.00
C ILE A 483 5.81 4.31 -0.48
N PRO A 484 5.96 5.52 -1.04
CA PRO A 484 6.32 5.70 -2.44
C PRO A 484 7.71 5.10 -2.66
N THR A 485 7.77 4.10 -3.51
CA THR A 485 9.00 3.38 -3.84
C THR A 485 9.53 3.85 -5.19
N PRO A 486 10.87 3.98 -5.34
CA PRO A 486 11.49 4.42 -6.59
C PRO A 486 11.10 3.61 -7.83
N TRP A 487 10.88 2.31 -7.65
CA TRP A 487 10.61 1.40 -8.76
C TRP A 487 9.16 1.36 -9.24
N HIS A 488 8.25 2.05 -8.56
CA HIS A 488 6.86 2.22 -8.98
C HIS A 488 6.53 3.64 -9.43
N ASN A 489 7.55 4.50 -9.54
CA ASN A 489 7.40 5.91 -9.84
C ASN A 489 8.59 6.38 -10.69
N CYS A 490 8.56 7.66 -11.06
CA CYS A 490 9.69 8.37 -11.64
C CYS A 490 9.88 9.73 -10.95
N VAL A 491 11.07 10.30 -11.11
CA VAL A 491 11.40 11.61 -10.54
C VAL A 491 11.24 12.69 -11.60
N VAL A 492 10.69 13.83 -11.17
CA VAL A 492 10.60 15.06 -11.96
C VAL A 492 11.20 16.23 -11.19
N GLN A 493 11.88 17.11 -11.90
CA GLN A 493 12.40 18.37 -11.39
C GLN A 493 11.69 19.51 -12.14
N LEU A 494 11.06 20.39 -11.37
CA LEU A 494 10.47 21.63 -11.90
C LEU A 494 11.56 22.70 -11.89
N MET A 495 11.92 23.30 -13.02
CA MET A 495 13.10 24.19 -13.10
C MET A 495 13.04 25.42 -12.17
N ASP A 496 11.83 25.88 -11.83
CA ASP A 496 11.62 27.00 -10.92
C ASP A 496 11.72 26.61 -9.43
N TYR A 497 11.85 25.32 -9.12
CA TYR A 497 11.89 24.78 -7.75
C TYR A 497 13.18 23.98 -7.50
N ASN A 498 13.82 24.24 -6.35
CA ASN A 498 15.04 23.54 -5.93
C ASN A 498 14.80 22.15 -5.33
N CYS A 499 13.66 21.51 -5.61
CA CYS A 499 13.33 20.18 -5.10
C CYS A 499 12.92 19.21 -6.20
N TYR A 500 13.17 17.92 -5.95
CA TYR A 500 12.61 16.86 -6.78
C TYR A 500 11.19 16.53 -6.33
N TYR A 501 10.42 15.94 -7.24
CA TYR A 501 9.12 15.36 -6.98
C TYR A 501 9.09 13.92 -7.50
N VAL A 502 8.34 13.06 -6.84
CA VAL A 502 8.12 11.67 -7.27
C VAL A 502 6.65 11.48 -7.62
N THR A 503 6.42 10.98 -8.83
CA THR A 503 5.07 10.74 -9.35
C THR A 503 5.10 9.69 -10.47
N LYS A 504 3.94 9.35 -11.03
CA LYS A 504 3.82 8.38 -12.14
C LYS A 504 4.20 9.06 -13.45
N SER A 505 4.93 8.36 -14.32
CA SER A 505 5.38 8.90 -15.63
C SER A 505 4.23 9.40 -16.50
N GLN A 506 3.04 8.82 -16.37
CA GLN A 506 1.85 9.25 -17.08
C GLN A 506 1.38 10.66 -16.72
N ILE A 507 1.53 11.08 -15.45
CA ILE A 507 1.14 12.42 -15.01
C ILE A 507 1.99 13.46 -15.75
N ILE A 508 3.30 13.22 -15.84
CA ILE A 508 4.25 14.08 -16.55
C ILE A 508 3.96 14.04 -18.06
N SER A 509 3.72 12.86 -18.61
CA SER A 509 3.46 12.68 -20.05
C SER A 509 2.19 13.38 -20.50
N ASN A 510 1.14 13.40 -19.66
CA ASN A 510 -0.09 14.15 -19.94
C ASN A 510 0.15 15.66 -19.89
N ALA A 511 0.80 16.15 -18.84
CA ALA A 511 1.11 17.56 -18.69
C ALA A 511 1.95 18.12 -19.87
N LEU A 512 2.89 17.33 -20.39
CA LEU A 512 3.66 17.68 -21.59
C LEU A 512 2.81 17.67 -22.88
N LYS A 513 1.82 16.77 -22.99
CA LYS A 513 0.92 16.67 -24.16
C LYS A 513 -0.14 17.77 -24.17
N GLU A 514 -0.65 18.16 -23.01
CA GLU A 514 -1.64 19.22 -22.83
C GLU A 514 -1.01 20.61 -23.05
N GLY A 515 0.32 20.69 -23.03
CA GLY A 515 1.07 21.93 -23.27
C GLY A 515 1.22 22.79 -22.01
N ASP A 516 0.84 22.29 -20.85
CA ASP A 516 0.98 22.97 -19.56
C ASP A 516 2.45 23.11 -19.14
N TYR A 517 3.30 22.21 -19.65
CA TYR A 517 4.72 22.14 -19.35
C TYR A 517 5.54 21.90 -20.61
N ILE A 518 6.77 22.42 -20.64
CA ILE A 518 7.79 22.06 -21.63
C ILE A 518 8.95 21.34 -20.95
N GLY A 519 9.60 20.45 -21.68
CA GLY A 519 10.77 19.71 -21.20
C GLY A 519 10.73 18.25 -21.63
N GLY A 520 11.36 17.39 -20.84
CA GLY A 520 11.41 15.98 -21.16
C GLY A 520 12.38 15.19 -20.29
N TRP A 521 12.63 13.96 -20.72
CA TRP A 521 13.53 13.05 -20.03
C TRP A 521 14.98 13.53 -20.14
N PHE A 522 15.60 13.80 -18.99
CA PHE A 522 17.01 14.11 -18.87
C PHE A 522 17.78 12.84 -18.52
N LYS A 523 18.58 12.35 -19.48
CA LYS A 523 19.51 11.25 -19.25
C LYS A 523 20.78 11.80 -18.61
N ALA A 524 20.96 11.54 -17.31
CA ALA A 524 22.17 11.96 -16.63
C ALA A 524 23.31 10.94 -16.84
N ASN A 525 24.50 11.42 -17.17
CA ASN A 525 25.70 10.58 -17.24
C ASN A 525 26.18 10.28 -15.80
N LYS A 526 26.25 8.99 -15.42
CA LYS A 526 26.69 8.49 -14.09
C LYS A 526 25.79 8.86 -12.90
N LYS A 527 24.70 9.59 -13.13
CA LYS A 527 23.63 9.90 -12.18
C LYS A 527 22.33 9.28 -12.72
N GLY A 528 21.35 9.02 -11.86
CA GLY A 528 20.06 8.50 -12.30
C GLY A 528 19.34 9.52 -13.18
N GLY A 529 18.65 9.07 -14.22
CA GLY A 529 17.84 9.93 -15.10
C GLY A 529 16.55 10.42 -14.44
N HIS A 530 16.02 11.55 -14.88
CA HIS A 530 14.76 12.12 -14.37
C HIS A 530 14.13 13.04 -15.41
N PHE A 531 12.87 13.43 -15.21
CA PHE A 531 12.22 14.44 -16.04
C PHE A 531 12.64 15.84 -15.60
N ASN A 532 13.00 16.70 -16.54
CA ASN A 532 13.13 18.14 -16.32
C ASN A 532 11.98 18.83 -17.05
N VAL A 533 11.11 19.50 -16.32
CA VAL A 533 9.98 20.23 -16.91
C VAL A 533 9.90 21.65 -16.35
N THR A 534 9.37 22.56 -17.17
CA THR A 534 9.16 23.97 -16.84
C THR A 534 7.70 24.31 -17.12
N PRO A 535 6.97 24.90 -16.16
CA PRO A 535 5.59 25.31 -16.40
C PRO A 535 5.53 26.39 -17.48
N LEU A 536 4.56 26.28 -18.38
CA LEU A 536 4.26 27.34 -19.33
C LEU A 536 3.23 28.31 -18.74
N PRO A 537 3.34 29.63 -18.98
CA PRO A 537 2.30 30.57 -18.59
C PRO A 537 0.98 30.20 -19.27
N LYS A 538 -0.14 30.20 -18.53
CA LYS A 538 -1.48 29.86 -19.05
C LYS A 538 -1.91 30.70 -20.26
N ASP A 539 -1.25 31.83 -20.53
CA ASP A 539 -1.48 32.70 -21.70
C ASP A 539 -0.76 32.25 -22.99
N SER A 540 0.09 31.22 -22.94
CA SER A 540 0.89 30.75 -24.09
C SER A 540 0.17 29.73 -24.99
N HIS A 541 -1.01 29.24 -24.59
CA HIS A 541 -1.81 28.29 -25.39
C HIS A 541 -2.45 28.91 -26.66
N LYS A 542 -2.21 30.19 -26.98
CA LYS A 542 -2.64 30.81 -28.25
C LYS A 542 -1.62 30.68 -29.40
N GLY A 543 -0.50 29.98 -29.20
CA GLY A 543 0.64 30.06 -30.12
C GLY A 543 1.03 28.82 -30.94
N VAL A 544 0.38 27.65 -30.79
CA VAL A 544 0.92 26.38 -31.37
C VAL A 544 0.09 25.81 -32.53
N GLU A 545 -1.01 26.45 -32.95
CA GLU A 545 -1.74 26.05 -34.18
C GLU A 545 -1.32 26.82 -35.45
N SER A 546 -0.42 27.80 -35.39
CA SER A 546 -0.16 28.70 -36.52
C SER A 546 0.93 28.28 -37.51
N ILE A 547 1.35 27.00 -37.56
CA ILE A 547 2.35 26.53 -38.55
C ILE A 547 1.75 25.52 -39.56
N LEU A 548 0.49 25.07 -39.41
CA LEU A 548 -0.09 24.05 -40.29
C LEU A 548 -1.32 24.46 -41.11
N ALA A 549 -1.65 25.75 -41.22
CA ALA A 549 -2.79 26.18 -42.04
C ALA A 549 -2.50 27.43 -42.88
N THR A 550 -1.60 27.30 -43.87
CA THR A 550 -1.65 28.17 -45.06
C THR A 550 -2.54 27.53 -46.12
N ASN A 551 -3.49 28.32 -46.65
CA ASN A 551 -4.51 28.03 -47.69
C ASN A 551 -5.84 27.60 -47.06
N THR A 552 -6.86 28.46 -47.00
CA THR A 552 -7.64 29.05 -48.10
C THR A 552 -8.62 30.06 -47.49
N GLY A 553 -8.93 31.13 -48.22
CA GLY A 553 -9.55 32.33 -47.68
C GLY A 553 -11.08 32.33 -47.50
N THR A 554 -11.51 33.51 -47.05
CA THR A 554 -12.81 34.20 -47.25
C THR A 554 -14.05 33.58 -46.60
N ASP A 555 -14.39 34.02 -45.39
CA ASP A 555 -15.38 35.09 -45.14
C ASP A 555 -15.86 35.00 -43.67
N ALA A 556 -15.40 35.95 -42.83
CA ALA A 556 -15.87 36.13 -41.47
C ALA A 556 -17.06 37.09 -41.46
N LEU A 557 -18.25 36.58 -41.14
CA LEU A 557 -19.37 37.36 -40.65
C LEU A 557 -19.12 37.64 -39.16
N ASP A 558 -19.04 38.93 -38.83
CA ASP A 558 -18.98 39.44 -37.47
C ASP A 558 -20.13 38.90 -36.60
N LEU A 559 -19.77 38.24 -35.50
CA LEU A 559 -20.61 38.15 -34.31
C LEU A 559 -19.75 38.53 -33.10
N ASN A 560 -19.83 39.81 -32.76
CA ASN A 560 -19.45 40.34 -31.45
C ASN A 560 -20.13 39.52 -30.36
N ILE A 561 -19.36 38.87 -29.49
CA ILE A 561 -19.81 38.52 -28.15
C ILE A 561 -19.10 39.50 -27.21
N GLU A 562 -19.87 40.49 -26.78
CA GLU A 562 -19.51 41.40 -25.70
C GLU A 562 -19.08 40.61 -24.45
N GLN A 563 -17.94 41.00 -23.89
CA GLN A 563 -17.63 40.69 -22.49
C GLN A 563 -18.68 41.36 -21.62
N SER A 564 -19.60 40.59 -21.05
CA SER A 564 -20.44 41.10 -19.96
C SER A 564 -19.61 41.11 -18.68
N ASP A 565 -19.12 42.28 -18.30
CA ASP A 565 -18.77 42.59 -16.92
C ASP A 565 -19.97 42.28 -16.02
N SER A 566 -19.91 41.21 -15.21
CA SER A 566 -20.92 40.92 -14.20
C SER A 566 -20.38 41.11 -12.80
N LYS A 567 -21.20 41.81 -11.99
CA LYS A 567 -20.99 42.25 -10.61
C LYS A 567 -20.46 41.13 -9.69
N PRO A 568 -19.77 41.48 -8.58
CA PRO A 568 -19.40 40.48 -7.56
C PRO A 568 -20.64 39.71 -7.12
N ALA A 569 -20.61 38.38 -7.27
CA ALA A 569 -21.72 37.51 -6.92
C ALA A 569 -22.03 37.68 -5.43
N ARG A 570 -23.30 38.01 -5.13
CA ARG A 570 -23.79 38.09 -3.75
C ARG A 570 -23.70 36.69 -3.14
N MET A 571 -23.17 36.60 -1.91
CA MET A 571 -23.09 35.34 -1.18
C MET A 571 -24.49 34.73 -1.01
N PRO A 572 -24.70 33.47 -1.46
CA PRO A 572 -25.99 32.80 -1.32
C PRO A 572 -26.33 32.55 0.15
N LEU A 573 -27.58 32.78 0.53
CA LEU A 573 -28.07 32.60 1.90
C LEU A 573 -29.29 31.69 1.97
N VAL A 574 -30.10 31.56 0.92
CA VAL A 574 -31.33 30.75 0.93
C VAL A 574 -31.21 29.59 -0.05
N TYR A 575 -31.16 28.37 0.48
CA TYR A 575 -31.05 27.12 -0.28
C TYR A 575 -32.37 26.36 -0.26
N GLY A 576 -32.94 26.08 -1.43
CA GLY A 576 -34.08 25.19 -1.57
C GLY A 576 -33.65 23.82 -2.07
N ILE A 577 -34.06 22.76 -1.37
CA ILE A 577 -33.80 21.37 -1.77
C ILE A 577 -35.10 20.76 -2.26
N PHE A 578 -35.14 20.35 -3.53
CA PHE A 578 -36.30 19.69 -4.11
C PHE A 578 -36.40 18.24 -3.64
N ALA A 579 -37.53 17.87 -3.04
CA ALA A 579 -37.80 16.54 -2.49
C ALA A 579 -39.10 15.95 -3.05
N PRO A 580 -39.14 15.58 -4.35
CA PRO A 580 -40.26 14.84 -4.92
C PRO A 580 -40.28 13.40 -4.40
N PRO A 581 -41.39 12.65 -4.54
CA PRO A 581 -41.44 11.24 -4.20
C PRO A 581 -40.27 10.45 -4.80
N ASN A 582 -39.73 9.49 -4.04
CA ASN A 582 -38.63 8.61 -4.47
C ASN A 582 -37.31 9.33 -4.83
N PHE A 583 -37.08 10.56 -4.35
CA PHE A 583 -35.77 11.20 -4.46
C PHE A 583 -34.68 10.45 -3.68
N ARG A 584 -33.43 10.59 -4.14
CA ARG A 584 -32.26 9.94 -3.57
C ARG A 584 -31.75 10.71 -2.35
N ILE A 585 -32.26 10.35 -1.18
CA ILE A 585 -31.89 10.97 0.11
C ILE A 585 -30.38 10.95 0.37
N ASP A 586 -29.67 9.93 -0.11
CA ASP A 586 -28.22 9.80 0.00
C ASP A 586 -27.47 10.93 -0.71
N GLN A 587 -27.95 11.35 -1.89
CA GLN A 587 -27.35 12.46 -2.64
C GLN A 587 -27.61 13.81 -1.97
N VAL A 588 -28.81 13.99 -1.41
CA VAL A 588 -29.17 15.19 -0.64
C VAL A 588 -28.33 15.30 0.63
N THR A 589 -28.14 14.19 1.35
CA THR A 589 -27.38 14.14 2.60
C THR A 589 -25.93 14.59 2.41
N GLU A 590 -25.30 14.21 1.31
CA GLU A 590 -23.90 14.59 1.03
C GLU A 590 -23.75 16.10 0.80
N VAL A 591 -24.68 16.74 0.07
CA VAL A 591 -24.67 18.19 -0.12
C VAL A 591 -25.05 18.94 1.15
N LEU A 592 -25.99 18.41 1.93
CA LEU A 592 -26.37 18.97 3.23
C LEU A 592 -25.21 18.98 4.23
N LYS A 593 -24.40 17.92 4.28
CA LYS A 593 -23.19 17.89 5.14
C LYS A 593 -22.23 19.05 4.80
N MET A 594 -21.95 19.24 3.51
CA MET A 594 -21.07 20.33 3.05
C MET A 594 -21.69 21.70 3.34
N LEU A 595 -23.00 21.85 3.12
CA LEU A 595 -23.71 23.09 3.39
C LEU A 595 -23.77 23.41 4.90
N ILE A 596 -23.92 22.41 5.77
CA ILE A 596 -23.87 22.57 7.22
C ILE A 596 -22.48 23.04 7.65
N MET A 597 -21.41 22.54 7.04
CA MET A 597 -20.04 23.01 7.32
C MET A 597 -19.87 24.50 6.98
N VAL A 598 -20.43 24.95 5.86
CA VAL A 598 -20.44 26.38 5.48
C VAL A 598 -21.34 27.19 6.42
N LYS A 599 -22.53 26.68 6.78
CA LYS A 599 -23.46 27.32 7.71
C LYS A 599 -22.88 27.51 9.11
N LYS A 600 -21.97 26.65 9.57
CA LYS A 600 -21.24 26.85 10.85
C LYS A 600 -20.40 28.14 10.87
N ARG A 601 -20.05 28.68 9.70
CA ARG A 601 -19.33 29.97 9.55
C ARG A 601 -20.23 31.12 9.12
N HIS A 602 -21.40 30.78 8.54
CA HIS A 602 -22.39 31.72 8.03
C HIS A 602 -23.78 31.35 8.57
N GLU A 603 -24.05 31.71 9.83
CA GLU A 603 -25.25 31.26 10.56
C GLU A 603 -26.58 31.64 9.86
N ASN A 604 -26.55 32.73 9.07
CA ASN A 604 -27.69 33.28 8.33
C ASN A 604 -28.16 32.41 7.14
N ILE A 605 -27.44 31.34 6.79
CA ILE A 605 -27.86 30.41 5.73
C ILE A 605 -29.17 29.71 6.13
N LYS A 606 -30.22 29.81 5.32
CA LYS A 606 -31.48 29.09 5.45
C LYS A 606 -31.55 27.92 4.47
N ILE A 607 -32.07 26.79 4.93
CA ILE A 607 -32.26 25.59 4.12
C ILE A 607 -33.75 25.27 4.17
N GLU A 608 -34.41 25.38 3.03
CA GLU A 608 -35.84 25.16 2.85
C GLU A 608 -36.05 23.89 2.01
N MET A 609 -37.10 23.13 2.31
CA MET A 609 -37.44 21.90 1.59
C MET A 609 -38.62 22.17 0.66
N ILE A 610 -38.45 21.90 -0.63
CA ILE A 610 -39.47 22.11 -1.67
C ILE A 610 -40.09 20.77 -2.05
N ILE A 611 -41.38 20.59 -1.78
CA ILE A 611 -42.13 19.33 -1.96
C ILE A 611 -43.30 19.51 -2.95
N LEU A 612 -43.90 18.40 -3.37
CA LEU A 612 -45.02 18.44 -4.32
C LEU A 612 -46.38 18.77 -3.68
N ASP A 613 -46.61 18.43 -2.41
CA ASP A 613 -47.88 18.66 -1.68
C ASP A 613 -47.63 18.92 -0.18
N THR A 614 -48.29 19.93 0.39
CA THR A 614 -48.13 20.42 1.79
C THR A 614 -48.86 19.58 2.83
N ASN A 615 -49.49 18.47 2.46
CA ASN A 615 -50.20 17.57 3.39
C ASN A 615 -49.28 16.79 4.37
N THR A 616 -47.99 17.10 4.40
CA THR A 616 -47.00 16.45 5.29
C THR A 616 -46.80 17.33 6.53
N PRO A 617 -47.06 16.85 7.77
CA PRO A 617 -46.94 17.67 8.96
C PRO A 617 -45.53 18.21 9.17
N SER A 618 -45.39 19.49 9.46
CA SER A 618 -44.13 20.09 9.90
C SER A 618 -43.76 19.56 11.30
N HIS A 619 -42.63 18.87 11.40
CA HIS A 619 -42.07 18.47 12.69
C HIS A 619 -41.39 19.68 13.37
N VAL A 620 -41.61 19.83 14.67
CA VAL A 620 -40.98 20.89 15.48
C VAL A 620 -39.47 20.67 15.49
N GLY A 621 -38.72 21.58 14.88
CA GLY A 621 -37.25 21.54 14.82
C GLY A 621 -36.63 21.20 13.46
N GLY A 622 -37.43 20.88 12.43
CA GLY A 622 -36.97 20.62 11.06
C GLY A 622 -36.97 21.86 10.13
N PRO A 623 -36.37 21.77 8.93
CA PRO A 623 -36.43 22.84 7.91
C PRO A 623 -37.87 23.10 7.46
N SER A 624 -38.19 24.34 7.06
CA SER A 624 -39.54 24.70 6.60
C SER A 624 -39.89 23.95 5.31
N LEU A 625 -41.13 23.51 5.19
CA LEU A 625 -41.65 22.78 4.05
C LEU A 625 -42.51 23.72 3.19
N HIS A 626 -42.17 23.83 1.91
CA HIS A 626 -42.86 24.66 0.92
C HIS A 626 -43.32 23.81 -0.26
N SER A 627 -44.51 24.06 -0.79
CA SER A 627 -44.92 23.45 -2.06
C SER A 627 -44.20 24.11 -3.24
N LEU A 628 -44.32 23.51 -4.43
CA LEU A 628 -43.92 24.18 -5.68
C LEU A 628 -44.69 25.50 -5.93
N ASP A 629 -45.91 25.63 -5.41
CA ASP A 629 -46.77 26.81 -5.57
C ASP A 629 -46.44 27.94 -4.58
N ASP A 630 -45.91 27.59 -3.41
CA ASP A 630 -45.53 28.52 -2.33
C ASP A 630 -44.02 28.49 -2.07
N CYS A 631 -43.23 28.38 -3.15
CA CYS A 631 -41.78 28.35 -3.07
C CYS A 631 -41.23 29.77 -2.77
N PRO A 632 -40.44 29.96 -1.69
CA PRO A 632 -39.84 31.25 -1.38
C PRO A 632 -38.76 31.62 -2.40
N ASN A 633 -38.31 32.87 -2.41
CA ASN A 633 -37.17 33.26 -3.24
C ASN A 633 -35.91 32.54 -2.77
N LEU A 634 -35.32 31.74 -3.67
CA LEU A 634 -34.11 30.96 -3.42
C LEU A 634 -32.90 31.61 -4.08
N ASP A 635 -31.76 31.59 -3.41
CA ASP A 635 -30.47 31.91 -4.02
C ASP A 635 -29.90 30.65 -4.73
N VAL A 636 -30.15 29.47 -4.16
CA VAL A 636 -29.72 28.18 -4.73
C VAL A 636 -30.85 27.17 -4.71
N PHE A 637 -31.09 26.49 -5.83
CA PHE A 637 -32.07 25.42 -5.95
C PHE A 637 -31.38 24.10 -6.29
N ILE A 638 -31.50 23.12 -5.41
CA ILE A 638 -30.84 21.81 -5.51
C ILE A 638 -31.86 20.76 -5.94
N VAL A 639 -31.60 20.11 -7.08
CA VAL A 639 -32.43 19.07 -7.68
C VAL A 639 -31.70 17.73 -7.61
N PRO A 640 -32.05 16.86 -6.64
CA PRO A 640 -31.43 15.56 -6.48
C PRO A 640 -31.93 14.55 -7.53
N GLY A 641 -31.21 13.45 -7.64
CA GLY A 641 -31.61 12.31 -8.43
C GLY A 641 -32.93 11.70 -7.98
N VAL A 642 -33.75 11.36 -8.96
CA VAL A 642 -34.97 10.57 -8.78
C VAL A 642 -34.76 9.18 -9.37
N ARG A 643 -35.39 8.16 -8.79
CA ARG A 643 -35.27 6.77 -9.30
C ARG A 643 -35.84 6.63 -10.72
N ARG A 644 -36.81 7.47 -11.10
CA ARG A 644 -37.35 7.62 -12.46
C ARG A 644 -37.72 9.08 -12.70
N ALA A 645 -37.18 9.71 -13.75
CA ALA A 645 -37.50 11.11 -14.10
C ALA A 645 -38.98 11.32 -14.53
N GLN A 646 -39.68 10.24 -14.90
CA GLN A 646 -41.03 10.24 -15.48
C GLN A 646 -42.18 10.28 -14.45
N GLU A 647 -41.90 10.62 -13.19
CA GLU A 647 -42.90 10.63 -12.10
C GLU A 647 -43.50 12.02 -11.80
N LEU A 648 -43.04 13.08 -12.49
CA LEU A 648 -43.59 14.45 -12.35
C LEU A 648 -44.58 14.77 -13.47
N THR A 649 -45.67 15.46 -13.14
CA THR A 649 -46.63 15.96 -14.13
C THR A 649 -46.06 17.13 -14.92
N ARG A 650 -46.61 17.43 -16.11
CA ARG A 650 -46.17 18.59 -16.90
C ARG A 650 -46.31 19.90 -16.12
N ASP A 651 -47.39 20.07 -15.38
CA ASP A 651 -47.61 21.23 -14.49
C ASP A 651 -46.50 21.36 -13.42
N GLN A 652 -46.10 20.26 -12.77
CA GLN A 652 -45.00 20.26 -11.80
C GLN A 652 -43.66 20.60 -12.45
N LEU A 653 -43.39 20.08 -13.65
CA LEU A 653 -42.18 20.37 -14.41
C LEU A 653 -42.12 21.84 -14.86
N ASP A 654 -43.26 22.41 -15.27
CA ASP A 654 -43.37 23.83 -15.62
C ASP A 654 -43.06 24.72 -14.40
N LYS A 655 -43.58 24.36 -13.22
CA LYS A 655 -43.25 25.05 -11.95
C LYS A 655 -41.77 24.92 -11.57
N VAL A 656 -41.17 23.73 -11.73
CA VAL A 656 -39.72 23.53 -11.52
C VAL A 656 -38.91 24.45 -12.45
N ALA A 657 -39.30 24.57 -13.72
CA ALA A 657 -38.65 25.47 -14.67
C ALA A 657 -38.83 26.95 -14.27
N GLU A 658 -39.99 27.35 -13.75
CA GLU A 658 -40.21 28.70 -13.22
C GLU A 658 -39.33 29.02 -12.00
N ILE A 659 -39.19 28.08 -11.07
CA ILE A 659 -38.30 28.24 -9.91
C ILE A 659 -36.85 28.38 -10.38
N CYS A 660 -36.41 27.54 -11.33
CA CYS A 660 -35.05 27.63 -11.88
C CYS A 660 -34.77 29.01 -12.49
N LYS A 661 -35.73 29.61 -13.20
CA LYS A 661 -35.58 30.95 -13.80
C LYS A 661 -35.48 32.09 -12.78
N LYS A 662 -36.09 31.92 -11.60
CA LYS A 662 -36.13 32.93 -10.53
C LYS A 662 -34.99 32.80 -9.52
N THR A 663 -34.21 31.71 -9.59
CA THR A 663 -33.11 31.39 -8.67
C THR A 663 -31.79 31.85 -9.26
N ASP A 664 -30.82 32.27 -8.44
CA ASP A 664 -29.50 32.68 -8.95
C ASP A 664 -28.66 31.47 -9.42
N HIS A 665 -28.75 30.33 -8.74
CA HIS A 665 -28.02 29.11 -9.09
C HIS A 665 -28.86 27.84 -8.96
N VAL A 666 -28.69 26.91 -9.91
CA VAL A 666 -29.42 25.63 -9.93
C VAL A 666 -28.45 24.47 -10.01
N LEU A 667 -28.56 23.53 -9.07
CA LEU A 667 -27.68 22.37 -8.94
C LEU A 667 -28.42 21.08 -9.30
N GLY A 668 -28.07 20.46 -10.43
CA GLY A 668 -28.58 19.15 -10.87
C GLY A 668 -27.63 18.03 -10.45
N ILE A 669 -28.07 17.14 -9.55
CA ILE A 669 -27.23 16.07 -9.02
C ILE A 669 -27.54 14.75 -9.72
N GLU A 670 -26.55 14.17 -10.40
CA GLU A 670 -26.65 12.86 -11.04
C GLU A 670 -27.89 12.76 -11.96
N THR A 671 -28.89 11.92 -11.63
CA THR A 671 -30.12 11.80 -12.42
C THR A 671 -31.09 12.98 -12.25
N GLY A 672 -30.85 13.87 -11.29
CA GLY A 672 -31.62 15.10 -11.09
C GLY A 672 -31.45 16.08 -12.25
N THR A 673 -30.33 16.00 -12.95
CA THR A 673 -30.11 16.71 -14.22
C THR A 673 -31.15 16.32 -15.28
N LEU A 674 -31.71 15.10 -15.25
CA LEU A 674 -32.80 14.71 -16.17
C LEU A 674 -34.12 15.40 -15.84
N VAL A 675 -34.38 15.70 -14.55
CA VAL A 675 -35.57 16.47 -14.15
C VAL A 675 -35.47 17.89 -14.70
N LEU A 676 -34.29 18.50 -14.59
CA LEU A 676 -34.01 19.81 -15.18
C LEU A 676 -34.11 19.79 -16.71
N ALA A 677 -33.64 18.73 -17.37
CA ALA A 677 -33.77 18.58 -18.82
C ALA A 677 -35.24 18.41 -19.27
N GLU A 678 -36.02 17.57 -18.59
CA GLU A 678 -37.44 17.32 -18.87
C GLU A 678 -38.31 18.58 -18.62
N SER A 679 -37.97 19.38 -17.61
CA SER A 679 -38.63 20.67 -17.36
C SER A 679 -38.42 21.68 -18.49
N GLY A 680 -37.34 21.51 -19.27
CA GLY A 680 -36.89 22.45 -20.30
C GLY A 680 -35.88 23.48 -19.79
N ALA A 681 -35.54 23.48 -18.50
CA ALA A 681 -34.61 24.44 -17.89
C ALA A 681 -33.18 24.37 -18.48
N LEU A 682 -32.75 23.20 -18.96
CA LEU A 682 -31.41 23.01 -19.54
C LEU A 682 -31.33 23.19 -21.07
N ALA A 683 -32.39 23.65 -21.73
CA ALA A 683 -32.36 23.86 -23.19
C ALA A 683 -31.27 24.88 -23.57
N GLY A 684 -30.37 24.49 -24.48
CA GLY A 684 -29.20 25.23 -24.93
C GLY A 684 -28.04 25.28 -23.94
N LYS A 685 -28.12 24.58 -22.80
CA LYS A 685 -27.15 24.66 -21.70
C LYS A 685 -26.21 23.46 -21.65
N PRO A 686 -24.94 23.64 -21.25
CA PRO A 686 -24.02 22.54 -21.04
C PRO A 686 -24.39 21.76 -19.78
N ALA A 687 -24.48 20.43 -19.89
CA ALA A 687 -24.88 19.60 -18.77
C ALA A 687 -24.19 18.24 -18.73
N ARG A 688 -24.13 17.65 -17.53
CA ARG A 688 -23.65 16.29 -17.28
C ARG A 688 -24.63 15.52 -16.41
N CYS A 689 -24.81 14.23 -16.70
CA CYS A 689 -25.80 13.40 -16.01
C CYS A 689 -25.30 11.97 -15.84
N GLN A 690 -25.63 11.35 -14.70
CA GLN A 690 -25.42 9.93 -14.44
C GLN A 690 -26.53 9.11 -15.12
N SER A 691 -26.52 9.01 -16.44
CA SER A 691 -27.51 8.18 -17.15
C SER A 691 -26.95 7.57 -18.42
N SER A 692 -27.63 6.53 -18.91
CA SER A 692 -27.28 5.91 -20.20
C SER A 692 -27.42 6.92 -21.33
N THR A 693 -26.63 6.76 -22.38
CA THR A 693 -26.71 7.57 -23.61
C THR A 693 -28.12 7.62 -24.18
N ASN A 694 -28.89 6.53 -24.05
CA ASN A 694 -30.30 6.43 -24.48
C ASN A 694 -31.28 7.30 -23.67
N SER A 695 -30.94 7.70 -22.45
CA SER A 695 -31.82 8.51 -21.60
C SER A 695 -31.58 10.00 -21.81
N VAL A 696 -30.32 10.40 -21.97
CA VAL A 696 -29.95 11.80 -22.26
C VAL A 696 -30.28 12.19 -23.71
N SER A 697 -30.26 11.24 -24.66
CA SER A 697 -30.62 11.47 -26.06
C SER A 697 -32.08 11.89 -26.28
N LYS A 698 -32.97 11.70 -25.28
CA LYS A 698 -34.35 12.20 -25.30
C LYS A 698 -34.44 13.73 -25.23
N TYR A 699 -33.35 14.39 -24.84
CA TYR A 699 -33.27 15.84 -24.69
C TYR A 699 -32.18 16.39 -25.62
N PRO A 700 -32.40 16.40 -26.94
CA PRO A 700 -31.40 16.81 -27.92
C PRO A 700 -31.04 18.30 -27.83
N ASN A 701 -31.92 19.10 -27.22
CA ASN A 701 -31.72 20.52 -27.04
C ASN A 701 -30.77 20.85 -25.86
N VAL A 702 -30.27 19.85 -25.12
CA VAL A 702 -29.27 20.05 -24.05
C VAL A 702 -27.88 19.74 -24.59
N HIS A 703 -26.89 20.58 -24.30
CA HIS A 703 -25.50 20.36 -24.73
C HIS A 703 -24.79 19.39 -23.77
N TRP A 704 -25.03 18.10 -23.96
CA TRP A 704 -24.44 17.06 -23.12
C TRP A 704 -22.93 16.93 -23.32
N ASP A 705 -22.17 17.00 -22.23
CA ASP A 705 -20.73 16.77 -22.21
C ASP A 705 -20.44 15.27 -22.03
N TYR A 706 -19.96 14.63 -23.10
CA TYR A 706 -19.62 13.20 -23.14
C TYR A 706 -18.12 12.93 -22.97
N SER A 707 -17.31 13.95 -22.68
CA SER A 707 -15.88 13.77 -22.49
C SER A 707 -15.58 12.80 -21.33
N SER A 708 -14.46 12.10 -21.39
CA SER A 708 -13.99 11.23 -20.29
C SER A 708 -13.32 12.02 -19.15
N VAL A 709 -13.39 13.35 -19.18
CA VAL A 709 -12.67 14.27 -18.27
C VAL A 709 -13.68 14.99 -17.37
N GLY A 710 -13.44 14.96 -16.06
CA GLY A 710 -14.34 15.51 -15.03
C GLY A 710 -15.60 14.65 -14.79
N ASP A 711 -16.41 15.00 -13.79
CA ASP A 711 -17.71 14.35 -13.49
C ASP A 711 -18.82 15.40 -13.24
N TRP A 712 -18.58 16.65 -13.64
CA TRP A 712 -19.53 17.76 -13.49
C TRP A 712 -19.30 18.84 -14.56
N LYS A 713 -20.25 19.77 -14.71
CA LYS A 713 -20.23 20.89 -15.68
C LYS A 713 -21.00 22.09 -15.14
N THR A 714 -20.60 23.30 -15.52
CA THR A 714 -21.33 24.53 -15.18
C THR A 714 -21.28 25.57 -16.29
N ASP A 715 -22.33 26.41 -16.40
CA ASP A 715 -22.35 27.67 -17.15
C ASP A 715 -22.38 28.91 -16.23
N GLY A 716 -22.15 28.72 -14.93
CA GLY A 716 -22.23 29.75 -13.88
C GLY A 716 -23.60 29.77 -13.18
N HIS A 717 -24.69 29.57 -13.91
CA HIS A 717 -26.05 29.51 -13.36
C HIS A 717 -26.47 28.06 -13.05
N TYR A 718 -26.31 27.15 -14.00
CA TYR A 718 -26.52 25.72 -13.81
C TYR A 718 -25.23 25.00 -13.45
N TRP A 719 -25.30 24.08 -12.48
CA TRP A 719 -24.21 23.23 -12.02
C TRP A 719 -24.69 21.79 -12.01
N THR A 720 -24.15 20.94 -12.87
CA THR A 720 -24.66 19.56 -13.08
C THR A 720 -23.56 18.53 -12.88
N SER A 721 -23.89 17.38 -12.30
CA SER A 721 -22.93 16.30 -12.02
C SER A 721 -23.40 14.92 -12.51
N SER A 722 -22.45 14.01 -12.76
CA SER A 722 -22.70 12.62 -13.20
C SER A 722 -22.22 11.56 -12.22
N SER A 723 -21.66 11.94 -11.08
CA SER A 723 -21.22 11.01 -10.03
C SER A 723 -21.21 11.69 -8.67
N SER A 724 -21.16 10.90 -7.60
CA SER A 724 -21.03 11.42 -6.23
C SER A 724 -19.73 12.22 -6.05
N VAL A 725 -18.64 11.82 -6.72
CA VAL A 725 -17.37 12.55 -6.74
C VAL A 725 -17.53 13.89 -7.47
N GLY A 726 -18.20 13.87 -8.62
CA GLY A 726 -18.54 15.09 -9.36
C GLY A 726 -19.42 16.05 -8.59
N THR A 727 -20.39 15.53 -7.81
CA THR A 727 -21.27 16.34 -6.95
C THR A 727 -20.48 17.06 -5.87
N LYS A 728 -19.54 16.37 -5.21
CA LYS A 728 -18.67 16.98 -4.19
C LYS A 728 -17.74 18.02 -4.81
N ALA A 729 -17.08 17.69 -5.92
CA ALA A 729 -16.18 18.61 -6.62
C ALA A 729 -16.92 19.85 -7.12
N SER A 730 -18.10 19.67 -7.72
CA SER A 730 -18.98 20.76 -8.17
C SER A 730 -19.40 21.67 -7.02
N PHE A 731 -19.78 21.10 -5.87
CA PHE A 731 -20.20 21.87 -4.71
C PHE A 731 -19.04 22.59 -4.01
N VAL A 732 -17.85 21.98 -3.93
CA VAL A 732 -16.64 22.65 -3.43
C VAL A 732 -16.26 23.82 -4.34
N MET A 733 -16.35 23.65 -5.67
CA MET A 733 -16.14 24.75 -6.61
C MET A 733 -17.22 25.82 -6.55
N PHE A 734 -18.47 25.44 -6.29
CA PHE A 734 -19.53 26.40 -6.02
C PHE A 734 -19.20 27.23 -4.77
N ILE A 735 -18.76 26.60 -3.68
CA ILE A 735 -18.38 27.30 -2.45
C ILE A 735 -17.19 28.24 -2.70
N GLU A 736 -16.16 27.78 -3.40
CA GLU A 736 -14.97 28.59 -3.69
C GLU A 736 -15.32 29.85 -4.50
N LYS A 737 -16.31 29.77 -5.40
CA LYS A 737 -16.76 30.93 -6.19
C LYS A 737 -17.68 31.87 -5.42
N MET A 738 -18.50 31.34 -4.52
CA MET A 738 -19.62 32.08 -3.93
C MET A 738 -19.40 32.55 -2.48
N TYR A 739 -18.42 31.97 -1.79
CA TYR A 739 -18.13 32.25 -0.37
C TYR A 739 -16.71 32.79 -0.18
N PRO A 740 -16.44 33.46 0.97
CA PRO A 740 -15.10 33.96 1.29
C PRO A 740 -14.00 32.89 1.22
N LYS A 741 -12.80 33.32 0.82
CA LYS A 741 -11.61 32.47 0.72
C LYS A 741 -11.38 31.67 2.01
N GLY A 742 -11.23 30.37 1.88
CA GLY A 742 -10.97 29.45 3.00
C GLY A 742 -12.18 28.63 3.47
N ASP A 743 -13.39 28.90 2.96
CA ASP A 743 -14.56 28.06 3.22
C ASP A 743 -14.56 26.78 2.41
N ALA A 744 -14.20 26.84 1.13
CA ALA A 744 -14.04 25.64 0.30
C ALA A 744 -12.92 24.74 0.83
N ALA A 745 -11.81 25.33 1.28
CA ALA A 745 -10.71 24.60 1.93
C ALA A 745 -11.15 23.94 3.25
N ASN A 746 -12.02 24.58 4.05
CA ASN A 746 -12.55 23.97 5.27
C ASN A 746 -13.48 22.80 5.00
N VAL A 747 -14.32 22.93 3.98
CA VAL A 747 -15.18 21.84 3.52
C VAL A 747 -14.34 20.70 2.97
N GLY A 748 -13.36 21.00 2.09
CA GLY A 748 -12.41 20.03 1.54
C GLY A 748 -11.64 19.27 2.61
N SER A 749 -11.01 19.98 3.55
CA SER A 749 -10.23 19.36 4.64
C SER A 749 -11.08 18.50 5.57
N ARG A 750 -12.33 18.89 5.83
CA ARG A 750 -13.22 18.16 6.76
C ARG A 750 -13.93 16.99 6.10
N LEU A 751 -14.14 17.03 4.78
CA LEU A 751 -14.57 15.87 4.00
C LEU A 751 -13.50 14.77 3.98
N GLU A 752 -12.23 15.12 4.15
CA GLU A 752 -11.12 14.18 4.28
C GLU A 752 -10.92 13.66 5.71
N THR A 753 -11.41 14.36 6.75
CA THR A 753 -11.18 14.00 8.17
C THR A 753 -12.40 13.53 8.98
N THR A 754 -13.62 13.41 8.44
CA THR A 754 -14.81 13.15 9.29
C THR A 754 -15.11 11.68 9.61
N LYS A 755 -14.65 11.28 10.80
CA LYS A 755 -15.23 10.29 11.73
C LYS A 755 -16.41 10.89 12.56
N GLU A 756 -16.89 12.10 12.28
CA GLU A 756 -17.97 12.77 13.04
C GLU A 756 -19.36 12.57 12.39
N ALA A 757 -19.91 11.36 12.50
CA ALA A 757 -21.29 11.06 12.12
C ALA A 757 -22.13 10.49 13.28
N ASN A 758 -21.76 10.77 14.54
CA ASN A 758 -22.51 10.34 15.73
C ASN A 758 -23.22 11.49 16.48
N GLU A 759 -23.23 12.73 15.98
CA GLU A 759 -23.88 13.87 16.67
C GLU A 759 -25.06 14.52 15.93
N LEU A 760 -25.62 13.89 14.89
CA LEU A 760 -26.87 14.34 14.27
C LEU A 760 -27.94 13.25 14.29
N HIS A 761 -28.31 12.87 15.52
CA HIS A 761 -29.64 12.37 15.84
C HIS A 761 -30.30 13.34 16.83
N MET A 762 -30.83 14.43 16.26
CA MET A 762 -32.04 15.11 16.75
C MET A 762 -32.89 15.49 15.56
#